data_AF-A0A3C1ER08-F1
#
_entry.id   AF-A0A3C1ER08-F1
#
_cell.length_a   1.000
_cell.length_b   1.000
_cell.length_c   1.000
_cell.angle_alpha   90.00
_cell.angle_beta   90.00
_cell.angle_gamma   90.00
#
_symmetry.space_group_name_H-M   'P 1'
#
loop_
_entity.id
_entity.type
_entity.pdbx_description
1 polymer ?
#
loop_
_entity_poly.entity_id
_entity_poly.type
_entity_poly.pdbx_seq_one_letter_code
_entity_poly.pdbx_strand_id
1 'polypeptide(L)'
;MNPQDLAALRRLLPGDVLTAEADLAAYSYDAAPRRVRPEAVVLARCAEDVRQTVLFCRQRRLPYIARGAGTNLSGGCAAVRGGVVLSLARMNRILQVDTAAGFAVVEPGAINLRLQDELEKTGHYYAPDPASFRVSTIGGNIAENAGGPRCLKYGVTTNHVLALEAVMPDGSIERFSAEDPGCEIMSLLVGSEGTLGIVTQARVRILPLPALVHTVLAGFPSVESAVECVCAIIAAGIVPRALEAMDRATVESVEAYMRAGYPATEAVLIIEMDGSEEQVVREAQIVERLAREHGAAEVRSATAAGERDRLWEGRRGAYAACARLAPNVLVEDGVVPRDRLPEVVRRIREISARHGVKPALLFHAGDGNIHPNMPYDERDSSQTARVRAAGQEMLRACVELGGSLSGEHGIGTEKREAMRWLHAPRALKLFRDLKGSFDPEDLANPGKIIPDEAPADFAAPAVRALSAHGARLAEKVRQCAREGRPMAVRGSGSRWQAAPPGCEELLTTGMSGVLDWDKGNYTITVEAGIAARSLALELASQGFHARLLDGAGTLGGILATKPWTGLRDDVLGLRLLLADGEIVDLGGKVVKNVAGYDIPRLVLGSWGTLGIIMDVTLRLHSLPQAAVRASAPRPFRAGPWQKQVKAAFDPRNLLNPWFFGEPS
;
A
#
# COMPACT_ATOMS: atom_id res chain seq x y z
N MET A 1 -20.20 -7.20 25.66
CA MET A 1 -19.69 -8.36 26.41
C MET A 1 -20.36 -8.43 27.77
N ASN A 2 -20.98 -9.55 28.12
CA ASN A 2 -21.62 -9.70 29.44
C ASN A 2 -20.58 -10.12 30.52
N PRO A 3 -20.91 -10.05 31.82
CA PRO A 3 -19.97 -10.43 32.88
C PRO A 3 -19.47 -11.89 32.81
N GLN A 4 -20.27 -12.82 32.28
CA GLN A 4 -19.89 -14.23 32.15
C GLN A 4 -18.85 -14.42 31.03
N ASP A 5 -19.02 -13.74 29.90
CA ASP A 5 -18.04 -13.71 28.81
C ASP A 5 -16.71 -13.18 29.34
N LEU A 6 -16.73 -12.09 30.10
CA LEU A 6 -15.52 -11.49 30.63
C LEU A 6 -14.79 -12.42 31.62
N ALA A 7 -15.54 -13.07 32.52
CA ALA A 7 -14.98 -14.06 33.43
C ALA A 7 -14.42 -15.29 32.67
N ALA A 8 -15.05 -15.69 31.56
CA ALA A 8 -14.54 -16.75 30.70
C ALA A 8 -13.24 -16.33 30.01
N LEU A 9 -13.18 -15.14 29.43
CA LEU A 9 -11.97 -14.62 28.77
C LEU A 9 -10.79 -14.50 29.74
N ARG A 10 -11.02 -14.02 30.97
CA ARG A 10 -9.98 -13.98 32.02
C ARG A 10 -9.48 -15.35 32.45
N ARG A 11 -10.35 -16.38 32.44
CA ARG A 11 -9.93 -17.76 32.72
C ARG A 11 -9.14 -18.37 31.56
N LEU A 12 -9.49 -18.00 30.33
CA LEU A 12 -8.81 -18.43 29.12
C LEU A 12 -7.38 -17.87 29.04
N LEU A 13 -7.21 -16.58 29.38
CA LEU A 13 -5.94 -15.86 29.32
C LEU A 13 -5.62 -15.17 30.67
N PRO A 14 -5.24 -15.93 31.70
CA PRO A 14 -5.04 -15.40 33.05
C PRO A 14 -3.89 -14.39 33.11
N GLY A 15 -4.18 -13.18 33.60
CA GLY A 15 -3.20 -12.10 33.78
C GLY A 15 -2.95 -11.23 32.54
N ASP A 16 -3.57 -11.54 31.40
CA ASP A 16 -3.35 -10.85 30.13
C ASP A 16 -4.62 -10.16 29.57
N VAL A 17 -5.66 -10.04 30.39
CA VAL A 17 -6.93 -9.37 30.04
C VAL A 17 -7.13 -8.10 30.86
N LEU A 18 -7.10 -6.94 30.21
CA LEU A 18 -7.35 -5.64 30.82
C LEU A 18 -8.81 -5.23 30.69
N THR A 19 -9.32 -4.57 31.74
CA THR A 19 -10.73 -4.20 31.89
C THR A 19 -10.98 -3.02 32.80
N ALA A 20 -9.95 -2.52 33.49
CA ALA A 20 -10.10 -1.29 34.26
C ALA A 20 -10.33 -0.13 33.28
N GLU A 21 -11.14 0.87 33.66
CA GLU A 21 -11.45 2.00 32.78
C GLU A 21 -10.20 2.73 32.29
N ALA A 22 -9.17 2.87 33.14
CA ALA A 22 -7.91 3.49 32.76
C ALA A 22 -7.20 2.72 31.62
N ASP A 23 -7.21 1.38 31.68
CA ASP A 23 -6.66 0.54 30.62
C ASP A 23 -7.48 0.69 29.34
N LEU A 24 -8.81 0.52 29.42
CA LEU A 24 -9.70 0.59 28.27
C LEU A 24 -9.61 1.96 27.56
N ALA A 25 -9.45 3.04 28.33
CA ALA A 25 -9.24 4.38 27.80
C ALA A 25 -7.95 4.48 26.96
N ALA A 26 -6.83 3.89 27.41
CA ALA A 26 -5.57 3.88 26.68
C ALA A 26 -5.64 3.15 25.32
N TYR A 27 -6.55 2.17 25.21
CA TYR A 27 -6.79 1.39 23.99
C TYR A 27 -8.00 1.87 23.16
N SER A 28 -8.62 3.00 23.54
CA SER A 28 -9.83 3.52 22.89
C SER A 28 -9.59 4.35 21.63
N TYR A 29 -8.32 4.64 21.31
CA TYR A 29 -7.95 5.58 20.23
C TYR A 29 -6.61 5.21 19.60
N ASP A 30 -6.43 5.57 18.35
CA ASP A 30 -5.13 5.72 17.67
C ASP A 30 -4.83 7.21 17.44
N ALA A 31 -4.00 7.57 16.47
CA ALA A 31 -3.70 8.97 16.19
C ALA A 31 -4.84 9.69 15.41
N ALA A 32 -5.91 8.98 15.03
CA ALA A 32 -7.10 9.63 14.47
C ALA A 32 -7.96 10.31 15.56
N PRO A 33 -8.82 11.30 15.22
CA PRO A 33 -9.60 12.04 16.20
C PRO A 33 -10.62 11.18 16.97
N ARG A 34 -11.09 10.07 16.39
CA ARG A 34 -12.21 9.29 16.94
C ARG A 34 -11.75 8.39 18.09
N ARG A 35 -12.47 8.46 19.21
CA ARG A 35 -12.29 7.57 20.38
C ARG A 35 -13.49 6.64 20.55
N VAL A 36 -13.24 5.34 20.72
CA VAL A 36 -14.28 4.34 21.00
C VAL A 36 -13.79 3.35 22.05
N ARG A 37 -14.48 3.30 23.19
CA ARG A 37 -14.14 2.44 24.32
C ARG A 37 -14.33 0.94 23.95
N PRO A 38 -13.30 0.09 24.06
CA PRO A 38 -13.45 -1.35 23.90
C PRO A 38 -14.11 -2.01 25.12
N GLU A 39 -14.54 -3.27 25.00
CA GLU A 39 -15.15 -4.02 26.10
C GLU A 39 -14.12 -4.79 26.93
N ALA A 40 -13.02 -5.21 26.32
CA ALA A 40 -11.85 -5.79 26.96
C ALA A 40 -10.61 -5.59 26.07
N VAL A 41 -9.42 -5.68 26.67
CA VAL A 41 -8.15 -5.70 25.94
C VAL A 41 -7.41 -6.99 26.28
N VAL A 42 -6.90 -7.70 25.29
CA VAL A 42 -6.02 -8.86 25.44
C VAL A 42 -4.60 -8.49 25.08
N LEU A 43 -3.64 -8.85 25.93
CA LEU A 43 -2.21 -8.62 25.74
C LEU A 43 -1.52 -9.92 25.28
N ALA A 44 -1.64 -10.24 23.98
CA ALA A 44 -1.12 -11.48 23.42
C ALA A 44 0.41 -11.56 23.50
N ARG A 45 0.92 -12.74 23.87
CA ARG A 45 2.36 -13.05 23.97
C ARG A 45 2.84 -14.03 22.92
N CYS A 46 1.92 -14.79 22.32
CA CYS A 46 2.22 -15.69 21.21
C CYS A 46 1.01 -15.87 20.28
N ALA A 47 1.22 -16.57 19.16
CA ALA A 47 0.16 -16.85 18.18
C ALA A 47 -1.02 -17.62 18.79
N GLU A 48 -0.78 -18.45 19.81
CA GLU A 48 -1.83 -19.21 20.49
C GLU A 48 -2.79 -18.30 21.26
N ASP A 49 -2.31 -17.26 21.94
CA ASP A 49 -3.17 -16.30 22.64
C ASP A 49 -4.09 -15.56 21.64
N VAL A 50 -3.54 -15.21 20.48
CA VAL A 50 -4.28 -14.60 19.37
C VAL A 50 -5.36 -15.58 18.89
N ARG A 51 -5.00 -16.84 18.61
CA ARG A 51 -5.93 -17.89 18.21
C ARG A 51 -7.07 -18.10 19.21
N GLN A 52 -6.73 -18.28 20.48
CA GLN A 52 -7.73 -18.49 21.54
C GLN A 52 -8.69 -17.32 21.66
N THR A 53 -8.18 -16.09 21.52
CA THR A 53 -9.04 -14.88 21.53
C THR A 53 -9.96 -14.83 20.31
N VAL A 54 -9.46 -15.13 19.10
CA VAL A 54 -10.27 -15.16 17.87
C VAL A 54 -11.37 -16.22 17.99
N LEU A 55 -11.04 -17.44 18.43
CA LEU A 55 -12.01 -18.52 18.64
C LEU A 55 -13.05 -18.16 19.72
N PHE A 56 -12.63 -17.52 20.81
CA PHE A 56 -13.53 -17.02 21.86
C PHE A 56 -14.51 -15.99 21.30
N CYS A 57 -13.98 -14.99 20.58
CA CYS A 57 -14.78 -13.93 19.98
C CYS A 57 -15.76 -14.49 18.96
N ARG A 58 -15.33 -15.43 18.11
CA ARG A 58 -16.19 -16.14 17.16
C ARG A 58 -17.31 -16.90 17.86
N GLN A 59 -16.99 -17.71 18.87
CA GLN A 59 -17.98 -18.49 19.63
C GLN A 59 -19.06 -17.60 20.26
N ARG A 60 -18.71 -16.36 20.63
CA ARG A 60 -19.61 -15.39 21.28
C ARG A 60 -20.13 -14.30 20.35
N ARG A 61 -19.78 -14.36 19.05
CA ARG A 61 -20.12 -13.33 18.04
C ARG A 61 -19.73 -11.92 18.49
N LEU A 62 -18.53 -11.80 19.04
CA LEU A 62 -17.96 -10.52 19.46
C LEU A 62 -16.96 -10.04 18.41
N PRO A 63 -16.98 -8.74 18.05
CA PRO A 63 -15.92 -8.16 17.24
C PRO A 63 -14.55 -8.26 17.93
N TYR A 64 -13.50 -8.35 17.13
CA TYR A 64 -12.13 -8.27 17.61
C TYR A 64 -11.29 -7.38 16.69
N ILE A 65 -10.34 -6.66 17.30
CA ILE A 65 -9.52 -5.66 16.62
C ILE A 65 -8.06 -5.88 16.98
N ALA A 66 -7.22 -6.19 15.99
CA ALA A 66 -5.78 -6.28 16.20
C ALA A 66 -5.17 -4.88 16.37
N ARG A 67 -4.21 -4.75 17.28
CA ARG A 67 -3.53 -3.47 17.54
C ARG A 67 -2.04 -3.67 17.80
N GLY A 68 -1.21 -2.92 17.07
CA GLY A 68 0.20 -2.72 17.38
C GLY A 68 0.40 -1.61 18.41
N ALA A 69 1.16 -0.57 18.06
CA ALA A 69 1.38 0.60 18.93
C ALA A 69 0.20 1.60 18.93
N GLY A 70 -0.74 1.52 17.97
CA GLY A 70 -1.85 2.48 17.85
C GLY A 70 -1.42 3.83 17.27
N THR A 71 -0.45 3.84 16.36
CA THR A 71 0.12 5.05 15.73
C THR A 71 -0.50 5.38 14.37
N ASN A 72 -1.48 4.61 13.89
CA ASN A 72 -2.14 4.88 12.61
C ASN A 72 -3.03 6.14 12.70
N LEU A 73 -3.32 6.73 11.55
CA LEU A 73 -4.11 7.97 11.40
C LEU A 73 -5.47 7.72 10.73
N SER A 74 -5.86 6.45 10.55
CA SER A 74 -7.05 6.04 9.81
C SER A 74 -8.23 5.69 10.71
N GLY A 75 -8.04 5.59 12.02
CA GLY A 75 -9.03 5.00 12.93
C GLY A 75 -9.09 3.47 12.82
N GLY A 76 -8.09 2.86 12.20
CA GLY A 76 -8.05 1.43 11.87
C GLY A 76 -8.13 0.53 13.10
N CYS A 77 -7.70 1.00 14.27
CA CYS A 77 -7.74 0.20 15.50
C CYS A 77 -8.83 0.63 16.51
N ALA A 78 -9.72 1.55 16.12
CA ALA A 78 -10.85 1.94 16.94
C ALA A 78 -11.92 0.83 17.00
N ALA A 79 -12.40 0.49 18.20
CA ALA A 79 -13.40 -0.55 18.43
C ALA A 79 -14.84 -0.07 18.10
N VAL A 80 -15.09 0.37 16.87
CA VAL A 80 -16.35 1.06 16.47
C VAL A 80 -17.64 0.26 16.67
N ARG A 81 -17.56 -1.07 16.79
CA ARG A 81 -18.68 -1.96 17.15
C ARG A 81 -18.47 -2.66 18.51
N GLY A 82 -17.64 -2.09 19.38
CA GLY A 82 -17.25 -2.70 20.65
C GLY A 82 -16.32 -3.92 20.46
N GLY A 83 -16.40 -4.87 21.39
CA GLY A 83 -15.63 -6.11 21.35
C GLY A 83 -14.24 -6.03 22.00
N VAL A 84 -13.34 -6.90 21.55
CA VAL A 84 -12.03 -7.13 22.15
C VAL A 84 -10.92 -6.48 21.33
N VAL A 85 -10.13 -5.61 21.94
CA VAL A 85 -8.87 -5.14 21.33
C VAL A 85 -7.76 -6.12 21.69
N LEU A 86 -7.04 -6.60 20.68
CA LEU A 86 -6.01 -7.62 20.78
C LEU A 86 -4.65 -6.96 20.52
N SER A 87 -3.96 -6.60 21.60
CA SER A 87 -2.66 -5.91 21.56
C SER A 87 -1.54 -6.92 21.31
N LEU A 88 -0.81 -6.72 20.22
CA LEU A 88 0.32 -7.55 19.79
C LEU A 88 1.67 -7.04 20.30
N ALA A 89 1.70 -5.92 21.03
CA ALA A 89 2.93 -5.24 21.46
C ALA A 89 3.90 -6.10 22.30
N ARG A 90 3.43 -7.19 22.93
CA ARG A 90 4.28 -8.12 23.69
C ARG A 90 4.92 -9.21 22.83
N MET A 91 4.40 -9.45 21.61
CA MET A 91 5.04 -10.31 20.61
C MET A 91 6.10 -9.49 19.87
N ASN A 92 7.22 -9.17 20.52
CA ASN A 92 8.18 -8.16 20.02
C ASN A 92 9.60 -8.68 19.77
N ARG A 93 9.77 -9.99 19.59
CA ARG A 93 11.06 -10.61 19.35
C ARG A 93 11.47 -10.54 17.88
N ILE A 94 12.76 -10.33 17.65
CA ILE A 94 13.43 -10.64 16.39
C ILE A 94 13.89 -12.09 16.51
N LEU A 95 13.32 -12.97 15.70
CA LEU A 95 13.45 -14.42 15.83
C LEU A 95 14.64 -14.96 15.04
N GLN A 96 14.95 -14.35 13.90
CA GLN A 96 16.05 -14.75 13.04
C GLN A 96 16.53 -13.57 12.20
N VAL A 97 17.84 -13.49 11.96
CA VAL A 97 18.46 -12.63 10.94
C VAL A 97 19.38 -13.52 10.11
N ASP A 98 19.16 -13.53 8.79
CA ASP A 98 19.98 -14.27 7.83
C ASP A 98 20.42 -13.30 6.73
N THR A 99 21.63 -12.77 6.89
CA THR A 99 22.23 -11.79 5.98
C THR A 99 22.63 -12.41 4.65
N ALA A 100 23.02 -13.69 4.64
CA ALA A 100 23.39 -14.40 3.42
C ALA A 100 22.18 -14.61 2.51
N ALA A 101 21.02 -14.92 3.10
CA ALA A 101 19.77 -15.06 2.36
C ALA A 101 18.95 -13.76 2.25
N GLY A 102 19.38 -12.67 2.88
CA GLY A 102 18.75 -11.35 2.78
C GLY A 102 17.37 -11.25 3.44
N PHE A 103 17.15 -11.91 4.58
CA PHE A 103 15.89 -11.78 5.33
C PHE A 103 16.05 -11.73 6.87
N ALA A 104 15.01 -11.23 7.53
CA ALA A 104 14.80 -11.39 8.97
C ALA A 104 13.41 -11.98 9.24
N VAL A 105 13.26 -12.70 10.37
CA VAL A 105 11.96 -13.19 10.87
C VAL A 105 11.67 -12.48 12.18
N VAL A 106 10.50 -11.86 12.29
CA VAL A 106 10.12 -11.01 13.41
C VAL A 106 8.69 -11.25 13.86
N GLU A 107 8.42 -11.03 15.14
CA GLU A 107 7.07 -10.97 15.67
C GLU A 107 6.40 -9.59 15.38
N PRO A 108 5.07 -9.51 15.30
CA PRO A 108 4.34 -8.31 14.84
C PRO A 108 4.46 -7.08 15.75
N GLY A 109 4.77 -7.27 17.03
CA GLY A 109 5.01 -6.22 18.01
C GLY A 109 6.44 -5.68 18.01
N ALA A 110 7.35 -6.23 17.19
CA ALA A 110 8.71 -5.69 17.07
C ALA A 110 8.64 -4.25 16.56
N ILE A 111 9.32 -3.33 17.24
CA ILE A 111 9.39 -1.92 16.84
C ILE A 111 10.28 -1.80 15.60
N ASN A 112 9.86 -0.99 14.62
CA ASN A 112 10.58 -0.87 13.36
C ASN A 112 12.03 -0.38 13.56
N LEU A 113 12.24 0.65 14.39
CA LEU A 113 13.57 1.12 14.78
C LEU A 113 14.40 0.02 15.45
N ARG A 114 13.81 -0.81 16.31
CA ARG A 114 14.57 -1.90 16.96
C ARG A 114 15.06 -2.93 15.93
N LEU A 115 14.25 -3.26 14.93
CA LEU A 115 14.70 -4.11 13.83
C LEU A 115 15.84 -3.44 13.06
N GLN A 116 15.70 -2.15 12.74
CA GLN A 116 16.74 -1.37 12.08
C GLN A 116 18.07 -1.41 12.85
N ASP A 117 18.05 -1.10 14.15
CA ASP A 117 19.25 -1.08 15.01
C ASP A 117 19.94 -2.44 15.08
N GLU A 118 19.21 -3.55 15.08
CA GLU A 118 19.80 -4.90 15.06
C GLU A 118 20.42 -5.25 13.70
N LEU A 119 19.79 -4.84 12.60
CA LEU A 119 20.29 -5.13 11.26
C LEU A 119 21.57 -4.34 10.94
N GLU A 120 21.64 -3.08 11.37
CA GLU A 120 22.79 -2.21 11.10
C GLU A 120 24.10 -2.76 11.69
N LYS A 121 24.02 -3.48 12.84
CA LYS A 121 25.17 -4.19 13.44
C LYS A 121 25.82 -5.21 12.52
N THR A 122 25.08 -5.70 11.53
CA THR A 122 25.51 -6.69 10.55
C THR A 122 25.70 -6.11 9.15
N GLY A 123 25.69 -4.78 9.01
CA GLY A 123 25.85 -4.10 7.73
C GLY A 123 24.60 -4.14 6.84
N HIS A 124 23.41 -4.35 7.42
CA HIS A 124 22.14 -4.46 6.69
C HIS A 124 21.11 -3.47 7.24
N TYR A 125 19.99 -3.32 6.54
CA TYR A 125 18.85 -2.52 6.99
C TYR A 125 17.51 -3.03 6.47
N TYR A 126 16.43 -2.61 7.12
CA TYR A 126 15.07 -2.78 6.64
C TYR A 126 14.59 -1.45 6.03
N ALA A 127 14.16 -1.48 4.77
CA ALA A 127 13.96 -0.23 4.03
C ALA A 127 12.74 0.60 4.46
N PRO A 128 11.55 0.00 4.72
CA PRO A 128 10.38 0.77 5.14
C PRO A 128 10.63 1.59 6.40
N ASP A 129 10.44 2.91 6.30
CA ASP A 129 10.75 3.88 7.34
C ASP A 129 9.61 4.90 7.55
N PRO A 130 8.39 4.44 7.94
CA PRO A 130 7.28 5.35 8.19
C PRO A 130 7.68 6.42 9.21
N ALA A 131 7.05 7.59 9.18
CA ALA A 131 7.39 8.69 10.09
C ALA A 131 7.37 8.28 11.57
N SER A 132 6.51 7.32 11.92
CA SER A 132 6.36 6.75 13.25
C SER A 132 7.29 5.58 13.57
N PHE A 133 8.29 5.23 12.73
CA PHE A 133 9.12 4.02 12.86
C PHE A 133 9.81 3.82 14.23
N ARG A 134 10.03 4.90 14.99
CA ARG A 134 10.58 4.84 16.36
C ARG A 134 9.64 4.14 17.35
N VAL A 135 8.35 4.06 17.03
CA VAL A 135 7.28 3.51 17.88
C VAL A 135 6.36 2.55 17.14
N SER A 136 6.25 2.62 15.81
CA SER A 136 5.41 1.72 15.03
C SER A 136 5.96 0.30 15.08
N THR A 137 5.06 -0.68 15.06
CA THR A 137 5.42 -2.09 15.07
C THR A 137 5.39 -2.66 13.66
N ILE A 138 6.17 -3.71 13.38
CA ILE A 138 6.20 -4.37 12.07
C ILE A 138 4.80 -4.87 11.66
N GLY A 139 4.03 -5.43 12.59
CA GLY A 139 2.65 -5.86 12.33
C GLY A 139 1.72 -4.70 11.96
N GLY A 140 1.89 -3.53 12.59
CA GLY A 140 1.17 -2.31 12.20
C GLY A 140 1.56 -1.83 10.81
N ASN A 141 2.86 -1.81 10.52
CA ASN A 141 3.36 -1.45 9.19
C ASN A 141 2.79 -2.40 8.10
N ILE A 142 2.70 -3.69 8.39
CA ILE A 142 2.09 -4.67 7.48
C ILE A 142 0.59 -4.41 7.33
N ALA A 143 -0.13 -4.19 8.43
CA ALA A 143 -1.58 -3.98 8.41
C ALA A 143 -1.99 -2.72 7.62
N GLU A 144 -1.19 -1.66 7.67
CA GLU A 144 -1.42 -0.40 6.92
C GLU A 144 -0.73 -0.37 5.55
N ASN A 145 0.06 -1.39 5.21
CA ASN A 145 1.01 -1.37 4.08
C ASN A 145 1.87 -0.09 4.08
N ALA A 146 2.43 0.23 5.26
CA ALA A 146 3.05 1.51 5.53
C ALA A 146 4.16 1.87 4.54
N GLY A 147 4.24 3.17 4.25
CA GLY A 147 5.25 3.80 3.42
C GLY A 147 6.36 4.45 4.24
N GLY A 148 6.72 5.67 3.86
CA GLY A 148 7.87 6.44 4.36
C GLY A 148 8.69 7.12 3.26
N PRO A 149 9.68 7.94 3.63
CA PRO A 149 10.55 8.64 2.69
C PRO A 149 11.33 7.73 1.74
N ARG A 150 11.70 6.51 2.18
CA ARG A 150 12.51 5.57 1.38
C ARG A 150 11.72 4.87 0.26
N CYS A 151 10.40 5.03 0.22
CA CYS A 151 9.53 4.31 -0.69
C CYS A 151 9.75 4.63 -2.16
N LEU A 152 10.21 5.85 -2.47
CA LEU A 152 10.53 6.24 -3.83
C LEU A 152 11.44 5.21 -4.51
N LYS A 153 12.54 4.84 -3.85
CA LYS A 153 13.52 3.87 -4.39
C LYS A 153 13.17 2.43 -4.04
N TYR A 154 12.70 2.17 -2.82
CA TYR A 154 12.61 0.81 -2.28
C TYR A 154 11.20 0.21 -2.26
N GLY A 155 10.16 1.02 -2.51
CA GLY A 155 8.76 0.60 -2.40
C GLY A 155 8.24 0.63 -0.96
N VAL A 156 7.00 0.16 -0.79
CA VAL A 156 6.28 0.16 0.50
C VAL A 156 6.41 -1.19 1.19
N THR A 157 5.80 -1.35 2.37
CA THR A 157 5.91 -2.56 3.19
C THR A 157 5.65 -3.85 2.41
N THR A 158 4.65 -3.91 1.51
CA THR A 158 4.36 -5.11 0.68
C THR A 158 5.55 -5.58 -0.15
N ASN A 159 6.44 -4.68 -0.58
CA ASN A 159 7.65 -5.04 -1.34
C ASN A 159 8.69 -5.72 -0.47
N HIS A 160 8.60 -5.59 0.85
CA HIS A 160 9.54 -6.14 1.81
C HIS A 160 8.99 -7.33 2.60
N VAL A 161 7.73 -7.69 2.45
CA VAL A 161 7.17 -8.91 3.06
C VAL A 161 7.40 -10.10 2.14
N LEU A 162 8.07 -11.13 2.65
CA LEU A 162 8.37 -12.37 1.92
C LEU A 162 7.39 -13.48 2.27
N ALA A 163 7.04 -13.60 3.55
CA ALA A 163 6.06 -14.54 4.07
C ALA A 163 5.45 -14.04 5.38
N LEU A 164 4.22 -14.48 5.67
CA LEU A 164 3.48 -14.17 6.89
C LEU A 164 2.96 -15.46 7.52
N GLU A 165 3.05 -15.57 8.84
CA GLU A 165 2.15 -16.41 9.63
C GLU A 165 1.01 -15.54 10.13
N ALA A 166 -0.23 -16.02 10.02
CA ALA A 166 -1.39 -15.31 10.49
C ALA A 166 -2.42 -16.24 11.14
N VAL A 167 -3.11 -15.73 12.16
CA VAL A 167 -4.34 -16.31 12.69
C VAL A 167 -5.49 -15.80 11.84
N MET A 168 -6.18 -16.72 11.18
CA MET A 168 -7.28 -16.44 10.28
C MET A 168 -8.61 -16.33 11.04
N PRO A 169 -9.67 -15.75 10.45
CA PRO A 169 -10.95 -15.58 11.15
C PRO A 169 -11.62 -16.89 11.59
N ASP A 170 -11.28 -18.01 10.94
CA ASP A 170 -11.76 -19.32 11.37
C ASP A 170 -10.99 -19.91 12.57
N GLY A 171 -9.91 -19.24 13.00
CA GLY A 171 -9.01 -19.66 14.07
C GLY A 171 -7.84 -20.54 13.62
N SER A 172 -7.72 -20.86 12.32
CA SER A 172 -6.53 -21.53 11.80
C SER A 172 -5.29 -20.64 11.89
N ILE A 173 -4.12 -21.24 12.12
CA ILE A 173 -2.83 -20.56 12.01
C ILE A 173 -2.23 -21.00 10.68
N GLU A 174 -2.08 -20.06 9.76
CA GLU A 174 -1.69 -20.32 8.39
C GLU A 174 -0.40 -19.58 8.04
N ARG A 175 0.34 -20.14 7.09
CA ARG A 175 1.55 -19.51 6.54
C ARG A 175 1.33 -19.23 5.07
N PHE A 176 1.55 -17.98 4.67
CA PHE A 176 1.43 -17.52 3.29
C PHE A 176 2.75 -16.91 2.83
N SER A 177 3.13 -17.17 1.60
CA SER A 177 4.33 -16.65 0.96
C SER A 177 4.00 -16.02 -0.39
N ALA A 178 4.75 -14.96 -0.73
CA ALA A 178 4.74 -14.42 -2.09
C ALA A 178 5.19 -15.45 -3.14
N GLU A 179 5.77 -16.58 -2.75
CA GLU A 179 6.23 -17.65 -3.63
C GLU A 179 5.25 -18.83 -3.75
N ASP A 180 4.16 -18.82 -2.97
CA ASP A 180 3.18 -19.91 -2.99
C ASP A 180 2.58 -20.09 -4.41
N PRO A 181 2.30 -21.34 -4.82
CA PRO A 181 1.66 -21.62 -6.10
C PRO A 181 0.16 -21.25 -6.04
N GLY A 182 -0.37 -20.76 -7.15
CA GLY A 182 -1.73 -20.22 -7.22
C GLY A 182 -1.78 -18.71 -6.93
N CYS A 183 -2.98 -18.21 -6.62
CA CYS A 183 -3.18 -16.80 -6.28
C CYS A 183 -2.41 -16.40 -5.01
N GLU A 184 -1.88 -15.19 -4.96
CA GLU A 184 -1.01 -14.71 -3.91
C GLU A 184 -1.78 -14.19 -2.68
N ILE A 185 -2.31 -15.10 -1.85
CA ILE A 185 -3.15 -14.76 -0.70
C ILE A 185 -2.43 -13.83 0.30
N MET A 186 -1.11 -13.94 0.45
CA MET A 186 -0.31 -13.09 1.34
C MET A 186 -0.55 -11.59 1.08
N SER A 187 -0.72 -11.19 -0.18
CA SER A 187 -0.99 -9.79 -0.56
C SER A 187 -2.26 -9.23 0.07
N LEU A 188 -3.27 -10.06 0.32
CA LEU A 188 -4.51 -9.63 0.96
C LEU A 188 -4.32 -9.29 2.43
N LEU A 189 -3.33 -9.87 3.13
CA LEU A 189 -3.09 -9.59 4.55
C LEU A 189 -2.36 -8.26 4.75
N VAL A 190 -1.50 -7.87 3.81
CA VAL A 190 -0.78 -6.59 3.80
C VAL A 190 -1.75 -5.48 3.38
N GLY A 191 -1.92 -4.44 4.19
CA GLY A 191 -2.92 -3.38 3.95
C GLY A 191 -4.35 -3.77 4.31
N SER A 192 -4.57 -4.94 4.93
CA SER A 192 -5.91 -5.39 5.33
C SER A 192 -6.48 -4.70 6.55
N GLU A 193 -5.66 -3.93 7.26
CA GLU A 193 -5.97 -3.33 8.56
C GLU A 193 -6.56 -4.35 9.57
N GLY A 194 -6.15 -5.62 9.49
CA GLY A 194 -6.62 -6.69 10.38
C GLY A 194 -8.03 -7.20 10.08
N THR A 195 -8.63 -6.80 8.95
CA THR A 195 -9.98 -7.23 8.53
C THR A 195 -10.02 -8.65 7.94
N LEU A 196 -8.89 -9.21 7.50
CA LEU A 196 -8.82 -10.52 6.85
C LEU A 196 -8.02 -11.57 7.64
N GLY A 197 -7.36 -11.17 8.72
CA GLY A 197 -6.52 -12.03 9.56
C GLY A 197 -5.58 -11.21 10.44
N ILE A 198 -4.94 -11.87 11.41
CA ILE A 198 -4.01 -11.23 12.35
C ILE A 198 -2.62 -11.84 12.17
N VAL A 199 -1.66 -11.03 11.71
CA VAL A 199 -0.26 -11.47 11.53
C VAL A 199 0.39 -11.76 12.88
N THR A 200 1.00 -12.95 13.02
CA THR A 200 1.69 -13.42 14.23
C THR A 200 3.19 -13.59 14.04
N GLN A 201 3.67 -13.68 12.80
CA GLN A 201 5.09 -13.68 12.43
C GLN A 201 5.26 -13.15 11.01
N ALA A 202 6.33 -12.41 10.75
CA ALA A 202 6.66 -11.90 9.42
C ALA A 202 8.10 -12.25 9.06
N ARG A 203 8.30 -12.79 7.85
CA ARG A 203 9.60 -12.88 7.19
C ARG A 203 9.73 -11.67 6.26
N VAL A 204 10.68 -10.80 6.55
CA VAL A 204 10.90 -9.54 5.84
C VAL A 204 12.25 -9.52 5.11
N ARG A 205 12.29 -8.86 3.95
CA ARG A 205 13.49 -8.61 3.15
C ARG A 205 14.36 -7.57 3.84
N ILE A 206 15.66 -7.87 3.97
CA ILE A 206 16.68 -6.92 4.43
C ILE A 206 17.66 -6.63 3.29
N LEU A 207 18.22 -5.44 3.28
CA LEU A 207 19.12 -4.96 2.24
C LEU A 207 20.50 -4.64 2.83
N PRO A 208 21.60 -4.80 2.08
CA PRO A 208 22.91 -4.34 2.54
C PRO A 208 22.91 -2.81 2.67
N LEU A 209 23.62 -2.28 3.67
CA LEU A 209 23.83 -0.83 3.78
C LEU A 209 24.54 -0.30 2.53
N PRO A 210 24.12 0.86 2.01
CA PRO A 210 24.78 1.48 0.86
C PRO A 210 26.19 1.95 1.24
N ALA A 211 27.10 1.97 0.26
CA ALA A 211 28.49 2.42 0.47
C ALA A 211 28.57 3.92 0.80
N LEU A 212 27.71 4.74 0.17
CA LEU A 212 27.60 6.16 0.47
C LEU A 212 26.12 6.57 0.55
N VAL A 213 25.83 7.50 1.46
CA VAL A 213 24.56 8.24 1.52
C VAL A 213 24.89 9.73 1.54
N HIS A 214 24.28 10.49 0.64
CA HIS A 214 24.53 11.92 0.47
C HIS A 214 23.22 12.69 0.47
N THR A 215 23.14 13.75 1.27
CA THR A 215 21.92 14.58 1.41
C THR A 215 22.18 15.98 0.87
N VAL A 216 21.31 16.45 -0.01
CA VAL A 216 21.25 17.83 -0.49
C VAL A 216 20.01 18.51 0.10
N LEU A 217 20.21 19.64 0.76
CA LEU A 217 19.16 20.55 1.19
C LEU A 217 19.10 21.72 0.19
N ALA A 218 17.92 22.01 -0.33
CA ALA A 218 17.70 23.15 -1.23
C ALA A 218 16.52 24.00 -0.79
N GLY A 219 16.69 25.32 -0.69
CA GLY A 219 15.65 26.28 -0.33
C GLY A 219 15.14 27.07 -1.53
N PHE A 220 13.82 27.20 -1.68
CA PHE A 220 13.15 27.70 -2.87
C PHE A 220 12.23 28.91 -2.58
N PRO A 221 12.06 29.83 -3.54
CA PRO A 221 11.20 31.00 -3.41
C PRO A 221 9.70 30.68 -3.54
N SER A 222 9.32 29.46 -3.92
CA SER A 222 7.93 29.00 -3.95
C SER A 222 7.85 27.47 -3.88
N VAL A 223 6.71 26.93 -3.41
CA VAL A 223 6.43 25.48 -3.46
C VAL A 223 6.41 24.98 -4.91
N GLU A 224 5.90 25.79 -5.84
CA GLU A 224 5.86 25.48 -7.26
C GLU A 224 7.27 25.22 -7.83
N SER A 225 8.22 26.11 -7.57
CA SER A 225 9.61 25.94 -8.05
C SER A 225 10.31 24.71 -7.45
N ALA A 226 10.03 24.39 -6.18
CA ALA A 226 10.51 23.17 -5.54
C ALA A 226 9.92 21.92 -6.22
N VAL A 227 8.63 21.90 -6.52
CA VAL A 227 7.97 20.78 -7.19
C VAL A 227 8.43 20.63 -8.65
N GLU A 228 8.67 21.71 -9.37
CA GLU A 228 9.26 21.65 -10.72
C GLU A 228 10.66 21.04 -10.69
N CYS A 229 11.48 21.39 -9.69
CA CYS A 229 12.78 20.75 -9.47
C CYS A 229 12.65 19.24 -9.20
N VAL A 230 11.63 18.80 -8.44
CA VAL A 230 11.34 17.39 -8.20
C VAL A 230 11.10 16.65 -9.52
N CYS A 231 10.25 17.20 -10.38
CA CYS A 231 9.98 16.65 -11.71
C CYS A 231 11.26 16.56 -12.56
N ALA A 232 12.11 17.60 -12.53
CA ALA A 232 13.36 17.65 -13.28
C ALA A 232 14.38 16.60 -12.82
N ILE A 233 14.51 16.36 -11.51
CA ILE A 233 15.40 15.33 -10.95
C ILE A 233 15.01 13.94 -11.46
N ILE A 234 13.71 13.61 -11.40
CA ILE A 234 13.20 12.32 -11.86
C ILE A 234 13.32 12.19 -13.39
N ALA A 235 13.05 13.26 -14.13
CA ALA A 235 13.21 13.28 -15.58
C ALA A 235 14.67 13.08 -16.02
N ALA A 236 15.65 13.47 -15.19
CA ALA A 236 17.07 13.22 -15.41
C ALA A 236 17.50 11.76 -15.15
N GLY A 237 16.57 10.86 -14.84
CA GLY A 237 16.86 9.44 -14.58
C GLY A 237 17.32 9.16 -13.15
N ILE A 238 17.37 10.17 -12.29
CA ILE A 238 17.81 10.06 -10.90
C ILE A 238 16.61 9.68 -10.05
N VAL A 239 16.69 8.56 -9.35
CA VAL A 239 15.69 8.12 -8.37
C VAL A 239 16.34 8.18 -6.98
N PRO A 240 16.21 9.32 -6.28
CA PRO A 240 16.75 9.45 -4.92
C PRO A 240 16.18 8.38 -3.99
N ARG A 241 16.91 8.03 -2.93
CA ARG A 241 16.33 7.20 -1.87
C ARG A 241 15.20 7.94 -1.16
N ALA A 242 15.29 9.26 -1.07
CA ALA A 242 14.21 10.12 -0.59
C ALA A 242 14.25 11.49 -1.27
N LEU A 243 13.07 12.06 -1.49
CA LEU A 243 12.90 13.36 -2.14
C LEU A 243 11.69 14.04 -1.49
N GLU A 244 11.96 14.74 -0.39
CA GLU A 244 10.97 15.28 0.53
C GLU A 244 10.84 16.78 0.36
N ALA A 245 9.63 17.33 0.51
CA ALA A 245 9.40 18.76 0.52
C ALA A 245 8.68 19.22 1.80
N MET A 246 8.93 20.46 2.20
CA MET A 246 8.21 21.15 3.28
C MET A 246 7.97 22.60 2.87
N ASP A 247 6.78 23.12 3.12
CA ASP A 247 6.47 24.53 2.90
C ASP A 247 6.95 25.43 4.06
N ARG A 248 6.83 26.75 3.88
CA ARG A 248 7.21 27.74 4.87
C ARG A 248 6.62 27.49 6.26
N ALA A 249 5.32 27.21 6.34
CA ALA A 249 4.63 26.99 7.61
C ALA A 249 5.22 25.79 8.37
N THR A 250 5.55 24.73 7.64
CA THR A 250 6.23 23.56 8.18
C THR A 250 7.66 23.89 8.64
N VAL A 251 8.44 24.56 7.79
CA VAL A 251 9.83 24.94 8.09
C VAL A 251 9.90 25.82 9.34
N GLU A 252 9.07 26.86 9.42
CA GLU A 252 9.00 27.76 10.57
C GLU A 252 8.63 27.00 11.86
N SER A 253 7.70 26.04 11.77
CA SER A 253 7.31 25.20 12.91
C SER A 253 8.46 24.31 13.39
N VAL A 254 9.18 23.67 12.46
CA VAL A 254 10.33 22.82 12.79
C VAL A 254 11.46 23.64 13.42
N GLU A 255 11.81 24.78 12.81
CA GLU A 255 12.89 25.63 13.32
C GLU A 255 12.56 26.21 14.70
N ALA A 256 11.29 26.56 14.97
CA ALA A 256 10.86 27.01 16.28
C ALA A 256 10.97 25.92 17.36
N TYR A 257 10.80 24.65 16.99
CA TYR A 257 10.82 23.53 17.94
C TYR A 257 12.22 22.94 18.18
N MET A 258 12.95 22.62 17.12
CA MET A 258 14.18 21.83 17.21
C MET A 258 15.39 22.42 16.48
N ARG A 259 15.20 23.51 15.73
CA ARG A 259 16.29 24.21 15.00
C ARG A 259 17.07 23.26 14.11
N ALA A 260 16.41 22.63 13.14
CA ALA A 260 17.05 21.65 12.26
C ALA A 260 18.10 22.28 11.33
N GLY A 261 18.07 23.61 11.17
CA GLY A 261 18.99 24.38 10.34
C GLY A 261 18.50 24.56 8.92
N TYR A 262 17.18 24.58 8.71
CA TYR A 262 16.56 24.89 7.42
C TYR A 262 16.59 26.39 7.10
N PRO A 263 16.75 26.76 5.83
CA PRO A 263 16.75 28.15 5.42
C PRO A 263 15.33 28.75 5.47
N ALA A 264 15.24 30.03 5.81
CA ALA A 264 13.99 30.80 5.82
C ALA A 264 13.52 31.09 4.38
N THR A 265 12.81 30.12 3.78
CA THR A 265 12.37 30.11 2.39
C THR A 265 10.91 29.67 2.28
N GLU A 266 10.28 29.82 1.11
CA GLU A 266 8.87 29.44 0.92
C GLU A 266 8.67 27.91 0.84
N ALA A 267 9.70 27.19 0.41
CA ALA A 267 9.74 25.74 0.42
C ALA A 267 11.18 25.23 0.54
N VAL A 268 11.36 24.05 1.12
CA VAL A 268 12.64 23.34 1.13
C VAL A 268 12.48 21.93 0.54
N LEU A 269 13.51 21.47 -0.16
CA LEU A 269 13.68 20.08 -0.55
C LEU A 269 14.81 19.44 0.28
N ILE A 270 14.55 18.22 0.75
CA ILE A 270 15.58 17.32 1.28
C ILE A 270 15.70 16.14 0.31
N ILE A 271 16.86 16.03 -0.32
CA ILE A 271 17.12 15.11 -1.41
C ILE A 271 18.23 14.18 -0.97
N GLU A 272 17.93 12.91 -0.77
CA GLU A 272 18.92 11.93 -0.31
C GLU A 272 19.16 10.89 -1.40
N MET A 273 20.43 10.65 -1.72
CA MET A 273 20.88 9.63 -2.67
C MET A 273 21.71 8.58 -1.92
N ASP A 274 21.67 7.35 -2.40
CA ASP A 274 22.53 6.28 -1.91
C ASP A 274 22.93 5.29 -3.00
N GLY A 275 24.03 4.60 -2.77
CA GLY A 275 24.59 3.64 -3.74
C GLY A 275 26.10 3.55 -3.63
N SER A 276 26.74 3.30 -4.78
CA SER A 276 28.20 3.41 -4.88
C SER A 276 28.63 4.87 -4.80
N GLU A 277 29.86 5.10 -4.33
CA GLU A 277 30.43 6.45 -4.21
C GLU A 277 30.41 7.21 -5.54
N GLU A 278 30.85 6.56 -6.63
CA GLU A 278 30.86 7.15 -7.97
C GLU A 278 29.45 7.58 -8.44
N GLN A 279 28.45 6.72 -8.24
CA GLN A 279 27.08 7.02 -8.61
C GLN A 279 26.56 8.22 -7.82
N VAL A 280 26.70 8.19 -6.50
CA VAL A 280 26.14 9.19 -5.60
C VAL A 280 26.78 10.56 -5.81
N VAL A 281 28.10 10.63 -6.00
CA VAL A 281 28.80 11.89 -6.29
C VAL A 281 28.32 12.50 -7.60
N ARG A 282 28.17 11.68 -8.65
CA ARG A 282 27.67 12.15 -9.95
C ARG A 282 26.23 12.64 -9.87
N GLU A 283 25.36 11.88 -9.22
CA GLU A 283 23.95 12.25 -9.04
C GLU A 283 23.80 13.54 -8.21
N ALA A 284 24.58 13.69 -7.13
CA ALA A 284 24.56 14.89 -6.29
C ALA A 284 24.90 16.14 -7.09
N GLN A 285 25.93 16.10 -7.94
CA GLN A 285 26.29 17.22 -8.80
C GLN A 285 25.17 17.60 -9.78
N ILE A 286 24.45 16.62 -10.33
CA ILE A 286 23.30 16.87 -11.21
C ILE A 286 22.15 17.50 -10.41
N VAL A 287 21.81 16.92 -9.26
CA VAL A 287 20.75 17.41 -8.37
C VAL A 287 21.01 18.86 -7.95
N GLU A 288 22.23 19.19 -7.52
CA GLU A 288 22.56 20.55 -7.12
C GLU A 288 22.46 21.56 -8.28
N ARG A 289 22.82 21.16 -9.51
CA ARG A 289 22.64 22.02 -10.69
C ARG A 289 21.17 22.25 -10.99
N LEU A 290 20.38 21.17 -11.04
CA LEU A 290 18.94 21.25 -11.29
C LEU A 290 18.23 22.13 -10.24
N ALA A 291 18.61 22.02 -8.96
CA ALA A 291 18.07 22.87 -7.92
C ALA A 291 18.34 24.36 -8.20
N ARG A 292 19.57 24.73 -8.57
CA ARG A 292 19.92 26.12 -8.92
C ARG A 292 19.20 26.61 -10.17
N GLU A 293 19.09 25.77 -11.20
CA GLU A 293 18.37 26.09 -12.45
C GLU A 293 16.88 26.36 -12.22
N HIS A 294 16.27 25.70 -11.23
CA HIS A 294 14.88 25.91 -10.82
C HIS A 294 14.73 26.93 -9.68
N GLY A 295 15.75 27.76 -9.45
CA GLY A 295 15.64 28.94 -8.58
C GLY A 295 15.91 28.69 -7.10
N ALA A 296 16.55 27.59 -6.71
CA ALA A 296 16.97 27.40 -5.32
C ALA A 296 17.96 28.51 -4.90
N ALA A 297 17.59 29.27 -3.87
CA ALA A 297 18.38 30.38 -3.34
C ALA A 297 19.54 29.88 -2.46
N GLU A 298 19.37 28.71 -1.84
CA GLU A 298 20.38 28.04 -1.03
C GLU A 298 20.42 26.56 -1.43
N VAL A 299 21.62 26.03 -1.65
CA VAL A 299 21.87 24.60 -1.90
C VAL A 299 23.04 24.17 -1.04
N ARG A 300 22.80 23.25 -0.11
CA ARG A 300 23.77 22.73 0.85
C ARG A 300 23.87 21.22 0.77
N SER A 301 25.10 20.73 0.74
CA SER A 301 25.39 19.31 0.70
C SER A 301 25.93 18.86 2.06
N ALA A 302 25.22 17.92 2.67
CA ALA A 302 25.56 17.34 3.97
C ALA A 302 26.05 15.91 3.76
N THR A 303 27.34 15.67 3.98
CA THR A 303 27.96 14.33 3.93
C THR A 303 28.28 13.79 5.33
N ALA A 304 28.55 14.67 6.30
CA ALA A 304 28.80 14.27 7.68
C ALA A 304 27.51 13.73 8.32
N ALA A 305 27.59 12.56 8.95
CA ALA A 305 26.43 11.87 9.54
C ALA A 305 25.63 12.78 10.48
N GLY A 306 26.29 13.53 11.37
CA GLY A 306 25.61 14.42 12.32
C GLY A 306 24.84 15.58 11.67
N GLU A 307 25.29 16.11 10.52
CA GLU A 307 24.54 17.13 9.80
C GLU A 307 23.31 16.52 9.11
N ARG A 308 23.49 15.37 8.46
CA ARG A 308 22.38 14.62 7.82
C ARG A 308 21.31 14.22 8.82
N ASP A 309 21.72 13.67 9.95
CA ASP A 309 20.82 13.23 11.01
C ASP A 309 19.97 14.37 11.52
N ARG A 310 20.56 15.56 11.72
CA ARG A 310 19.83 16.76 12.16
C ARG A 310 18.79 17.22 11.13
N LEU A 311 19.14 17.24 9.84
CA LEU A 311 18.20 17.57 8.76
C LEU A 311 17.06 16.55 8.70
N TRP A 312 17.34 15.27 8.90
CA TRP A 312 16.30 14.24 8.93
C TRP A 312 15.45 14.25 10.19
N GLU A 313 16.04 14.60 11.33
CA GLU A 313 15.33 14.75 12.59
C GLU A 313 14.28 15.86 12.48
N GLY A 314 14.64 16.99 11.84
CA GLY A 314 13.70 18.05 11.49
C GLY A 314 12.50 17.56 10.67
N ARG A 315 12.77 16.84 9.57
CA ARG A 315 11.73 16.38 8.64
C ARG A 315 10.80 15.35 9.26
N ARG A 316 11.35 14.45 10.09
CA ARG A 316 10.56 13.45 10.82
C ARG A 316 9.82 14.06 12.01
N GLY A 317 10.39 15.11 12.63
CA GLY A 317 9.79 15.88 13.71
C GLY A 317 8.72 16.87 13.27
N ALA A 318 8.55 17.10 11.96
CA ALA A 318 7.65 18.12 11.42
C ALA A 318 6.18 17.97 11.85
N TYR A 319 5.63 16.75 11.92
CA TYR A 319 4.29 16.53 12.48
C TYR A 319 4.22 16.95 13.96
N ALA A 320 5.18 16.52 14.77
CA ALA A 320 5.25 16.87 16.19
C ALA A 320 5.42 18.38 16.39
N ALA A 321 6.14 19.07 15.50
CA ALA A 321 6.26 20.52 15.50
C ALA A 321 4.92 21.20 15.18
N CYS A 322 4.21 20.75 14.14
CA CYS A 322 2.88 21.27 13.77
C CYS A 322 1.83 21.02 14.86
N ALA A 323 1.90 19.88 15.55
CA ALA A 323 1.02 19.53 16.67
C ALA A 323 1.18 20.43 17.90
N ARG A 324 2.13 21.37 17.90
CA ARG A 324 2.26 22.41 18.94
C ARG A 324 1.46 23.67 18.63
N LEU A 325 0.99 23.83 17.40
CA LEU A 325 0.27 25.03 16.95
C LEU A 325 -1.18 25.07 17.45
N ALA A 326 -1.78 23.91 17.67
CA ALA A 326 -3.17 23.75 18.11
C ALA A 326 -3.32 22.40 18.84
N PRO A 327 -4.38 22.19 19.66
CA PRO A 327 -4.55 20.93 20.40
C PRO A 327 -4.82 19.72 19.51
N ASN A 328 -5.29 19.93 18.28
CA ASN A 328 -5.58 18.87 17.31
C ASN A 328 -4.92 19.18 15.96
N VAL A 329 -4.60 18.14 15.19
CA VAL A 329 -4.16 18.25 13.79
C VAL A 329 -4.94 17.23 12.98
N LEU A 330 -5.63 17.69 11.93
CA LEU A 330 -6.15 16.79 10.91
C LEU A 330 -5.07 16.59 9.85
N VAL A 331 -4.70 15.34 9.60
CA VAL A 331 -3.68 14.97 8.61
C VAL A 331 -4.36 14.31 7.44
N GLU A 332 -4.30 14.94 6.27
CA GLU A 332 -4.66 14.29 5.02
C GLU A 332 -3.44 13.60 4.40
N ASP A 333 -3.67 12.56 3.61
CA ASP A 333 -2.62 11.75 2.97
C ASP A 333 -3.07 11.40 1.56
N GLY A 334 -2.98 12.36 0.65
CA GLY A 334 -3.36 12.18 -0.74
C GLY A 334 -2.14 11.88 -1.60
N VAL A 335 -2.34 11.19 -2.71
CA VAL A 335 -1.27 10.93 -3.70
C VAL A 335 -1.74 11.39 -5.05
N VAL A 336 -0.86 12.01 -5.84
CA VAL A 336 -1.08 12.34 -7.25
C VAL A 336 0.09 11.86 -8.10
N PRO A 337 -0.08 11.67 -9.41
CA PRO A 337 1.06 11.62 -10.34
C PRO A 337 1.97 12.85 -10.14
N ARG A 338 3.29 12.68 -10.22
CA ARG A 338 4.29 13.72 -9.93
C ARG A 338 4.10 14.98 -10.77
N ASP A 339 3.80 14.82 -12.06
CA ASP A 339 3.50 15.91 -12.99
C ASP A 339 2.25 16.72 -12.59
N ARG A 340 1.40 16.19 -11.70
CA ARG A 340 0.21 16.85 -11.14
C ARG A 340 0.46 17.53 -9.79
N LEU A 341 1.64 17.38 -9.20
CA LEU A 341 2.00 18.06 -7.95
C LEU A 341 1.79 19.60 -8.02
N PRO A 342 2.17 20.32 -9.09
CA PRO A 342 1.91 21.76 -9.15
C PRO A 342 0.42 22.09 -9.12
N GLU A 343 -0.40 21.31 -9.84
CA GLU A 343 -1.83 21.54 -9.94
C GLU A 343 -2.54 21.30 -8.59
N VAL A 344 -2.21 20.21 -7.89
CA VAL A 344 -2.82 19.91 -6.60
C VAL A 344 -2.41 20.91 -5.51
N VAL A 345 -1.16 21.40 -5.52
CA VAL A 345 -0.72 22.46 -4.59
C VAL A 345 -1.54 23.74 -4.79
N ARG A 346 -1.79 24.15 -6.05
CA ARG A 346 -2.67 25.28 -6.36
C ARG A 346 -4.09 25.04 -5.84
N ARG A 347 -4.67 23.86 -6.10
CA ARG A 347 -6.01 23.51 -5.62
C ARG A 347 -6.10 23.53 -4.09
N ILE A 348 -5.10 22.99 -3.38
CA ILE A 348 -5.03 23.02 -1.91
C ILE A 348 -5.04 24.46 -1.40
N ARG A 349 -4.29 25.38 -2.01
CA ARG A 349 -4.30 26.80 -1.62
C ARG A 349 -5.67 27.45 -1.83
N GLU A 350 -6.33 27.16 -2.95
CA GLU A 350 -7.68 27.66 -3.23
C GLU A 350 -8.73 27.13 -2.25
N ILE A 351 -8.69 25.83 -1.95
CA ILE A 351 -9.54 25.17 -0.95
C ILE A 351 -9.29 25.81 0.42
N SER A 352 -8.02 25.98 0.78
CA SER A 352 -7.61 26.58 2.05
C SER A 352 -8.17 28.00 2.23
N ALA A 353 -8.10 28.81 1.18
CA ALA A 353 -8.66 30.17 1.16
C ALA A 353 -10.20 30.17 1.30
N ARG A 354 -10.91 29.28 0.60
CA ARG A 354 -12.38 29.17 0.67
C ARG A 354 -12.88 28.77 2.06
N HIS A 355 -12.21 27.81 2.71
CA HIS A 355 -12.59 27.32 4.03
C HIS A 355 -11.96 28.11 5.19
N GLY A 356 -11.04 29.04 4.90
CA GLY A 356 -10.32 29.79 5.92
C GLY A 356 -9.44 28.91 6.80
N VAL A 357 -8.79 27.90 6.22
CA VAL A 357 -7.84 27.01 6.90
C VAL A 357 -6.41 27.28 6.43
N LYS A 358 -5.42 26.92 7.24
CA LYS A 358 -3.99 27.15 6.94
C LYS A 358 -3.22 25.83 7.14
N PRO A 359 -3.19 24.95 6.13
CA PRO A 359 -2.41 23.73 6.24
C PRO A 359 -0.91 24.03 6.22
N ALA A 360 -0.15 23.26 7.00
CA ALA A 360 1.28 23.08 6.82
C ALA A 360 1.49 21.87 5.89
N LEU A 361 2.23 22.04 4.81
CA LEU A 361 2.39 21.01 3.78
C LEU A 361 3.71 20.24 3.93
N LEU A 362 3.60 18.94 4.15
CA LEU A 362 4.70 17.97 4.10
C LEU A 362 4.51 17.06 2.89
N PHE A 363 5.60 16.65 2.23
CA PHE A 363 5.52 15.86 1.01
C PHE A 363 6.55 14.73 1.01
N HIS A 364 6.14 13.58 0.50
CA HIS A 364 7.05 12.67 -0.21
C HIS A 364 7.01 13.05 -1.70
N ALA A 365 7.62 14.18 -2.04
CA ALA A 365 7.45 14.80 -3.34
C ALA A 365 7.88 13.88 -4.49
N GLY A 366 8.89 13.04 -4.29
CA GLY A 366 9.34 12.11 -5.33
C GLY A 366 8.37 10.97 -5.67
N ASP A 367 7.39 10.64 -4.81
CA ASP A 367 6.34 9.66 -5.12
C ASP A 367 4.93 10.27 -5.22
N GLY A 368 4.84 11.60 -5.14
CA GLY A 368 3.60 12.35 -5.36
C GLY A 368 2.66 12.38 -4.16
N ASN A 369 3.10 11.91 -2.99
CA ASN A 369 2.29 11.86 -1.78
C ASN A 369 2.41 13.15 -0.96
N ILE A 370 1.28 13.81 -0.72
CA ILE A 370 1.16 15.11 -0.06
C ILE A 370 0.37 14.95 1.23
N HIS A 371 0.87 15.61 2.27
CA HIS A 371 0.30 15.63 3.61
C HIS A 371 -0.06 17.05 4.05
N PRO A 372 -1.28 17.53 3.74
CA PRO A 372 -1.84 18.71 4.38
C PRO A 372 -2.07 18.44 5.87
N ASN A 373 -1.31 19.13 6.72
CA ASN A 373 -1.47 19.08 8.17
C ASN A 373 -2.23 20.33 8.60
N MET A 374 -3.45 20.17 9.11
CA MET A 374 -4.32 21.28 9.50
C MET A 374 -4.48 21.33 11.03
N PRO A 375 -3.70 22.16 11.74
CA PRO A 375 -3.90 22.42 13.17
C PRO A 375 -5.25 23.10 13.43
N TYR A 376 -5.99 22.62 14.42
CA TYR A 376 -7.29 23.15 14.82
C TYR A 376 -7.62 22.86 16.28
N ASP A 377 -8.67 23.49 16.78
CA ASP A 377 -9.26 23.23 18.09
C ASP A 377 -10.59 22.50 17.93
N GLU A 378 -10.64 21.22 18.30
CA GLU A 378 -11.85 20.42 18.16
C GLU A 378 -13.03 20.92 19.03
N ARG A 379 -12.75 21.78 20.01
CA ARG A 379 -13.77 22.41 20.87
C ARG A 379 -14.55 23.49 20.12
N ASP A 380 -14.01 24.03 19.03
CA ASP A 380 -14.74 24.88 18.09
C ASP A 380 -15.38 24.02 16.99
N SER A 381 -16.68 23.78 17.12
CA SER A 381 -17.45 22.98 16.17
C SER A 381 -17.48 23.60 14.77
N SER A 382 -17.40 24.93 14.65
CA SER A 382 -17.37 25.61 13.37
C SER A 382 -16.02 25.40 12.67
N GLN A 383 -14.91 25.51 13.42
CA GLN A 383 -13.57 25.28 12.89
C GLN A 383 -13.42 23.81 12.50
N THR A 384 -13.89 22.90 13.34
CA THR A 384 -13.88 21.46 13.07
C THR A 384 -14.62 21.13 11.77
N ALA A 385 -15.80 21.71 11.55
CA ALA A 385 -16.56 21.51 10.32
C ALA A 385 -15.80 22.01 9.08
N ARG A 386 -15.21 23.22 9.15
CA ARG A 386 -14.42 23.79 8.04
C ARG A 386 -13.17 22.95 7.73
N VAL A 387 -12.44 22.50 8.75
CA VAL A 387 -11.23 21.69 8.60
C VAL A 387 -11.54 20.32 7.99
N ARG A 388 -12.60 19.64 8.47
CA ARG A 388 -13.05 18.36 7.89
C ARG A 388 -13.50 18.52 6.44
N ALA A 389 -14.27 19.58 6.13
CA ALA A 389 -14.73 19.84 4.78
C ALA A 389 -13.55 20.15 3.82
N ALA A 390 -12.60 20.97 4.27
CA ALA A 390 -11.39 21.28 3.51
C ALA A 390 -10.57 20.01 3.23
N GLY A 391 -10.36 19.17 4.25
CA GLY A 391 -9.62 17.91 4.11
C GLY A 391 -10.24 16.95 3.09
N GLN A 392 -11.56 16.75 3.16
CA GLN A 392 -12.30 15.95 2.17
C GLN A 392 -12.16 16.51 0.75
N GLU A 393 -12.25 17.82 0.58
CA GLU A 393 -12.11 18.47 -0.72
C GLU A 393 -10.68 18.34 -1.28
N MET A 394 -9.66 18.40 -0.41
CA MET A 394 -8.26 18.18 -0.78
C MET A 394 -8.01 16.73 -1.22
N LEU A 395 -8.52 15.73 -0.49
CA LEU A 395 -8.43 14.32 -0.89
C LEU A 395 -9.15 14.07 -2.22
N ARG A 396 -10.34 14.65 -2.39
CA ARG A 396 -11.09 14.56 -3.64
C ARG A 396 -10.31 15.16 -4.81
N ALA A 397 -9.64 16.29 -4.61
CA ALA A 397 -8.78 16.89 -5.64
C ALA A 397 -7.64 15.94 -6.06
N CYS A 398 -7.05 15.18 -5.14
CA CYS A 398 -6.05 14.16 -5.48
C CYS A 398 -6.63 13.05 -6.36
N VAL A 399 -7.82 12.56 -6.05
CA VAL A 399 -8.52 11.53 -6.86
C VAL A 399 -8.86 12.05 -8.25
N GLU A 400 -9.38 13.28 -8.35
CA GLU A 400 -9.70 13.92 -9.63
C GLU A 400 -8.47 14.09 -10.54
N LEU A 401 -7.28 14.16 -9.97
CA LEU A 401 -6.01 14.26 -10.69
C LEU A 401 -5.40 12.89 -11.03
N GLY A 402 -6.18 11.80 -10.92
CA GLY A 402 -5.74 10.44 -11.24
C GLY A 402 -4.89 9.79 -10.15
N GLY A 403 -5.00 10.32 -8.93
CA GLY A 403 -4.27 9.91 -7.75
C GLY A 403 -4.98 8.87 -6.88
N SER A 404 -4.60 8.82 -5.59
CA SER A 404 -5.23 7.97 -4.56
C SER A 404 -5.60 8.77 -3.31
N LEU A 405 -6.56 8.24 -2.55
CA LEU A 405 -7.07 8.76 -1.27
C LEU A 405 -6.09 8.55 -0.11
N SER A 406 -5.21 7.56 -0.24
CA SER A 406 -4.23 7.23 0.80
C SER A 406 -2.97 6.64 0.18
N GLY A 407 -1.84 7.28 0.49
CA GLY A 407 -0.53 6.79 0.13
C GLY A 407 -0.01 5.75 1.11
N GLU A 408 -0.17 6.01 2.42
CA GLU A 408 0.48 5.20 3.46
C GLU A 408 -0.25 5.11 4.82
N HIS A 409 -1.30 5.91 5.06
CA HIS A 409 -1.97 5.94 6.37
C HIS A 409 -3.11 4.92 6.54
N GLY A 410 -3.48 4.22 5.46
CA GLY A 410 -4.64 3.34 5.43
C GLY A 410 -5.96 4.09 5.19
N ILE A 411 -7.05 3.34 5.19
CA ILE A 411 -8.41 3.85 5.00
C ILE A 411 -9.17 3.90 6.31
N GLY A 412 -9.10 2.83 7.11
CA GLY A 412 -9.74 2.71 8.41
C GLY A 412 -11.20 3.15 8.40
N THR A 413 -11.56 4.00 9.36
CA THR A 413 -12.87 4.65 9.39
C THR A 413 -12.85 6.05 8.80
N GLU A 414 -11.72 6.76 8.87
CA GLU A 414 -11.65 8.17 8.49
C GLU A 414 -11.88 8.38 6.98
N LYS A 415 -11.34 7.48 6.14
CA LYS A 415 -11.45 7.60 4.67
C LYS A 415 -12.41 6.61 4.02
N ARG A 416 -13.11 5.81 4.85
CA ARG A 416 -13.97 4.71 4.40
C ARG A 416 -15.01 5.15 3.37
N GLU A 417 -15.72 6.24 3.63
CA GLU A 417 -16.77 6.73 2.74
C GLU A 417 -16.20 7.28 1.43
N ALA A 418 -15.01 7.89 1.49
CA ALA A 418 -14.30 8.47 0.35
C ALA A 418 -13.85 7.41 -0.68
N MET A 419 -13.80 6.13 -0.30
CA MET A 419 -13.53 5.02 -1.23
C MET A 419 -14.48 4.98 -2.43
N ARG A 420 -15.69 5.55 -2.31
CA ARG A 420 -16.65 5.71 -3.42
C ARG A 420 -16.19 6.70 -4.49
N TRP A 421 -15.26 7.59 -4.17
CA TRP A 421 -14.68 8.52 -5.15
C TRP A 421 -13.66 7.83 -6.05
N LEU A 422 -12.98 6.80 -5.51
CA LEU A 422 -11.90 6.09 -6.19
C LEU A 422 -12.37 4.82 -6.89
N HIS A 423 -13.26 4.05 -6.26
CA HIS A 423 -13.64 2.71 -6.72
C HIS A 423 -15.08 2.66 -7.23
N ALA A 424 -15.26 2.04 -8.41
CA ALA A 424 -16.58 1.76 -8.95
C ALA A 424 -17.37 0.80 -8.03
N PRO A 425 -18.72 0.84 -8.05
CA PRO A 425 -19.56 -0.02 -7.21
C PRO A 425 -19.23 -1.52 -7.32
N ARG A 426 -18.84 -2.02 -8.50
CA ARG A 426 -18.47 -3.42 -8.69
C ARG A 426 -17.17 -3.79 -7.98
N ALA A 427 -16.17 -2.91 -7.96
CA ALA A 427 -14.92 -3.11 -7.23
C ALA A 427 -15.16 -3.11 -5.71
N LEU A 428 -15.97 -2.16 -5.22
CA LEU A 428 -16.38 -2.13 -3.80
C LEU A 428 -17.16 -3.38 -3.40
N LYS A 429 -18.04 -3.88 -4.28
CA LYS A 429 -18.73 -5.16 -4.05
C LYS A 429 -17.71 -6.31 -3.96
N LEU A 430 -16.72 -6.36 -4.85
CA LEU A 430 -15.69 -7.40 -4.82
C LEU A 430 -14.88 -7.37 -3.51
N PHE A 431 -14.55 -6.18 -2.98
CA PHE A 431 -13.94 -6.07 -1.65
C PHE A 431 -14.83 -6.65 -0.55
N ARG A 432 -16.15 -6.39 -0.59
CA ARG A 432 -17.10 -6.98 0.38
C ARG A 432 -17.24 -8.49 0.23
N ASP A 433 -17.33 -8.98 -1.00
CA ASP A 433 -17.41 -10.41 -1.29
C ASP A 433 -16.16 -11.14 -0.76
N LEU A 434 -14.97 -10.54 -0.92
CA LEU A 434 -13.72 -11.06 -0.36
C LEU A 434 -13.71 -11.01 1.17
N LYS A 435 -14.07 -9.89 1.77
CA LYS A 435 -14.18 -9.79 3.23
C LYS A 435 -15.14 -10.86 3.79
N GLY A 436 -16.30 -11.02 3.17
CA GLY A 436 -17.30 -12.01 3.57
C GLY A 436 -16.86 -13.47 3.35
N SER A 437 -15.96 -13.75 2.42
CA SER A 437 -15.45 -15.12 2.23
C SER A 437 -14.45 -15.54 3.31
N PHE A 438 -13.72 -14.58 3.89
CA PHE A 438 -12.79 -14.82 5.01
C PHE A 438 -13.50 -14.74 6.37
N ASP A 439 -14.41 -13.79 6.53
CA ASP A 439 -15.10 -13.48 7.79
C ASP A 439 -16.60 -13.27 7.57
N PRO A 440 -17.38 -14.37 7.42
CA PRO A 440 -18.81 -14.29 7.11
C PRO A 440 -19.66 -13.63 8.21
N GLU A 441 -19.16 -13.61 9.45
CA GLU A 441 -19.85 -13.06 10.62
C GLU A 441 -19.49 -11.57 10.87
N ASP A 442 -18.59 -10.99 10.04
CA ASP A 442 -18.08 -9.61 10.16
C ASP A 442 -17.60 -9.27 11.57
N LEU A 443 -16.74 -10.14 12.13
CA LEU A 443 -16.16 -10.00 13.48
C LEU A 443 -14.73 -9.42 13.45
N ALA A 444 -13.97 -9.67 12.39
CA ALA A 444 -12.59 -9.22 12.25
C ALA A 444 -12.54 -7.74 11.83
N ASN A 445 -12.24 -6.88 12.79
CA ASN A 445 -12.15 -5.43 12.66
C ASN A 445 -13.29 -4.79 11.83
N PRO A 446 -14.57 -4.94 12.24
CA PRO A 446 -15.70 -4.55 11.41
C PRO A 446 -15.84 -3.04 11.27
N GLY A 447 -16.43 -2.65 10.14
CA GLY A 447 -16.78 -1.26 9.81
C GLY A 447 -15.61 -0.41 9.30
N LYS A 448 -14.50 -1.01 8.86
CA LYS A 448 -13.31 -0.33 8.32
C LYS A 448 -13.11 -0.66 6.85
N ILE A 449 -12.31 0.15 6.14
CA ILE A 449 -11.90 0.02 4.74
C ILE A 449 -13.05 0.16 3.75
N ILE A 450 -14.06 -0.70 3.87
CA ILE A 450 -15.11 -0.86 2.87
C ILE A 450 -16.35 -0.08 3.30
N PRO A 451 -16.83 0.88 2.49
CA PRO A 451 -18.06 1.61 2.78
C PRO A 451 -19.31 0.73 2.70
N ASP A 452 -20.34 1.14 3.44
CA ASP A 452 -21.68 0.55 3.34
C ASP A 452 -22.31 0.83 1.95
N GLU A 453 -23.31 0.05 1.54
CA GLU A 453 -24.01 0.28 0.27
C GLU A 453 -24.79 1.59 0.29
N ALA A 454 -24.28 2.59 -0.42
CA ALA A 454 -24.95 3.87 -0.66
C ALA A 454 -24.53 4.41 -2.04
N PRO A 455 -25.39 5.18 -2.73
CA PRO A 455 -25.01 5.82 -3.97
C PRO A 455 -23.83 6.77 -3.76
N ALA A 456 -22.90 6.80 -4.71
CA ALA A 456 -21.84 7.80 -4.70
C ALA A 456 -22.44 9.18 -5.01
N ASP A 457 -22.00 10.20 -4.28
CA ASP A 457 -22.24 11.62 -4.57
C ASP A 457 -21.28 12.18 -5.64
N PHE A 458 -20.48 11.29 -6.21
CA PHE A 458 -19.40 11.57 -7.15
C PHE A 458 -19.44 10.59 -8.32
N ALA A 459 -19.16 11.09 -9.52
CA ALA A 459 -18.95 10.24 -10.69
C ALA A 459 -17.51 9.72 -10.67
N ALA A 460 -17.35 8.41 -10.49
CA ALA A 460 -16.05 7.76 -10.59
C ALA A 460 -15.34 8.16 -11.92
N PRO A 461 -13.99 8.18 -11.96
CA PRO A 461 -13.25 8.52 -13.16
C PRO A 461 -13.72 7.71 -14.37
N ALA A 462 -13.65 8.31 -15.56
CA ALA A 462 -14.07 7.64 -16.79
C ALA A 462 -13.31 6.31 -16.98
N VAL A 463 -14.07 5.22 -17.12
CA VAL A 463 -13.51 3.89 -17.41
C VAL A 463 -12.87 3.92 -18.79
N ARG A 464 -11.59 3.56 -18.90
CA ARG A 464 -10.89 3.51 -20.20
C ARG A 464 -11.64 2.56 -21.14
N ALA A 465 -11.89 3.00 -22.37
CA ALA A 465 -12.56 2.19 -23.38
C ALA A 465 -11.85 0.85 -23.64
N LEU A 466 -12.62 -0.18 -23.95
CA LEU A 466 -12.08 -1.49 -24.32
C LEU A 466 -11.62 -1.48 -25.77
N SER A 467 -10.55 -2.22 -26.08
CA SER A 467 -10.24 -2.57 -27.47
C SER A 467 -11.37 -3.40 -28.08
N ALA A 468 -11.43 -3.45 -29.41
CA ALA A 468 -12.41 -4.28 -30.11
C ALA A 468 -12.31 -5.76 -29.69
N HIS A 469 -11.09 -6.25 -29.41
CA HIS A 469 -10.90 -7.60 -28.89
C HIS A 469 -11.37 -7.74 -27.45
N GLY A 470 -11.03 -6.80 -26.57
CA GLY A 470 -11.51 -6.78 -25.19
C GLY A 470 -13.04 -6.75 -25.08
N ALA A 471 -13.71 -5.97 -25.94
CA ALA A 471 -15.17 -5.90 -25.99
C ALA A 471 -15.81 -7.24 -26.44
N ARG A 472 -15.26 -7.88 -27.48
CA ARG A 472 -15.71 -9.21 -27.93
C ARG A 472 -15.50 -10.27 -26.85
N LEU A 473 -14.35 -10.23 -26.17
CA LEU A 473 -14.03 -11.14 -25.09
C LEU A 473 -15.02 -10.99 -23.92
N ALA A 474 -15.33 -9.76 -23.52
CA ALA A 474 -16.31 -9.47 -22.47
C ALA A 474 -17.69 -10.02 -22.82
N GLU A 475 -18.19 -9.81 -24.04
CA GLU A 475 -19.49 -10.35 -24.44
C GLU A 475 -19.48 -11.88 -24.49
N LYS A 476 -18.38 -12.49 -24.94
CA LYS A 476 -18.24 -13.94 -24.94
C LYS A 476 -18.27 -14.53 -23.53
N VAL A 477 -17.63 -13.89 -22.57
CA VAL A 477 -17.69 -14.27 -21.15
C VAL A 477 -19.12 -14.14 -20.62
N ARG A 478 -19.83 -13.04 -20.91
CA ARG A 478 -21.25 -12.89 -20.52
C ARG A 478 -22.13 -14.00 -21.09
N GLN A 479 -21.90 -14.37 -22.35
CA GLN A 479 -22.61 -15.48 -22.97
C GLN A 479 -22.37 -16.80 -22.22
N CYS A 480 -21.11 -17.19 -22.03
CA CYS A 480 -20.77 -18.42 -21.31
C CYS A 480 -21.28 -18.40 -19.86
N ALA A 481 -21.24 -17.24 -19.21
CA ALA A 481 -21.79 -17.02 -17.89
C ALA A 481 -23.31 -17.27 -17.85
N ARG A 482 -24.07 -16.79 -18.84
CA ARG A 482 -25.52 -17.08 -18.92
C ARG A 482 -25.79 -18.56 -19.14
N GLU A 483 -24.96 -19.23 -19.94
CA GLU A 483 -25.08 -20.65 -20.28
C GLU A 483 -24.55 -21.60 -19.19
N GLY A 484 -23.86 -21.08 -18.16
CA GLY A 484 -23.20 -21.91 -17.15
C GLY A 484 -22.02 -22.72 -17.71
N ARG A 485 -21.46 -22.27 -18.84
CA ARG A 485 -20.44 -23.00 -19.59
C ARG A 485 -19.04 -22.73 -19.04
N PRO A 486 -18.25 -23.77 -18.71
CA PRO A 486 -16.84 -23.63 -18.34
C PRO A 486 -16.01 -22.91 -19.40
N MET A 487 -15.06 -22.11 -18.95
CA MET A 487 -14.20 -21.27 -19.78
C MET A 487 -12.73 -21.57 -19.50
N ALA A 488 -11.93 -21.63 -20.57
CA ALA A 488 -10.51 -21.85 -20.55
C ALA A 488 -9.75 -20.60 -21.03
N VAL A 489 -9.17 -19.86 -20.09
CA VAL A 489 -8.42 -18.63 -20.39
C VAL A 489 -7.01 -18.97 -20.86
N ARG A 490 -6.63 -18.49 -22.05
CA ARG A 490 -5.32 -18.77 -22.66
C ARG A 490 -4.69 -17.53 -23.28
N GLY A 491 -3.40 -17.34 -22.99
CA GLY A 491 -2.54 -16.37 -23.69
C GLY A 491 -1.99 -16.96 -24.99
N SER A 492 -0.70 -16.78 -25.25
CA SER A 492 -0.03 -17.34 -26.45
C SER A 492 0.18 -18.87 -26.43
N GLY A 493 -0.32 -19.57 -25.41
CA GLY A 493 -0.16 -21.02 -25.26
C GLY A 493 1.25 -21.48 -24.89
N SER A 494 2.16 -20.58 -24.51
CA SER A 494 3.55 -20.93 -24.17
C SER A 494 3.71 -21.76 -22.88
N ARG A 495 2.64 -21.93 -22.10
CA ARG A 495 2.64 -22.67 -20.82
C ARG A 495 1.54 -23.73 -20.71
N TRP A 496 0.49 -23.63 -21.52
CA TRP A 496 -0.59 -24.61 -21.63
C TRP A 496 -1.16 -24.55 -23.05
N GLN A 497 -1.19 -25.70 -23.75
CA GLN A 497 -1.32 -25.72 -25.21
C GLN A 497 -2.76 -25.84 -25.73
N ALA A 498 -3.69 -26.45 -25.00
CA ALA A 498 -5.08 -26.64 -25.47
C ALA A 498 -6.10 -26.69 -24.32
N ALA A 499 -7.21 -25.96 -24.43
CA ALA A 499 -8.30 -26.02 -23.45
C ALA A 499 -8.78 -27.47 -23.18
N PRO A 500 -9.11 -27.84 -21.92
CA PRO A 500 -9.75 -29.12 -21.64
C PRO A 500 -11.06 -29.29 -22.45
N PRO A 501 -11.41 -30.53 -22.86
CA PRO A 501 -12.65 -30.80 -23.57
C PRO A 501 -13.87 -30.23 -22.84
N GLY A 502 -14.81 -29.63 -23.59
CA GLY A 502 -16.04 -29.05 -23.03
C GLY A 502 -15.93 -27.60 -22.52
N CYS A 503 -14.73 -27.02 -22.46
CA CYS A 503 -14.54 -25.61 -22.11
C CYS A 503 -14.62 -24.69 -23.35
N GLU A 504 -15.17 -23.49 -23.22
CA GLU A 504 -14.99 -22.41 -24.21
C GLU A 504 -13.57 -21.85 -24.09
N GLU A 505 -12.82 -21.83 -25.19
CA GLU A 505 -11.49 -21.22 -25.20
C GLU A 505 -11.58 -19.70 -25.33
N LEU A 506 -10.91 -18.99 -24.42
CA LEU A 506 -10.86 -17.53 -24.37
C LEU A 506 -9.43 -17.04 -24.59
N LEU A 507 -9.17 -16.50 -25.78
CA LEU A 507 -7.84 -16.01 -26.17
C LEU A 507 -7.63 -14.54 -25.81
N THR A 508 -6.55 -14.25 -25.09
CA THR A 508 -6.18 -12.87 -24.72
C THR A 508 -5.17 -12.21 -25.68
N THR A 509 -4.60 -12.97 -26.63
CA THR A 509 -3.54 -12.50 -27.53
C THR A 509 -3.92 -11.34 -28.45
N GLY A 510 -5.22 -11.12 -28.67
CA GLY A 510 -5.71 -9.98 -29.47
C GLY A 510 -5.76 -8.65 -28.72
N MET A 511 -5.46 -8.63 -27.41
CA MET A 511 -5.34 -7.41 -26.60
C MET A 511 -3.86 -7.06 -26.45
N SER A 512 -3.24 -6.37 -27.41
CA SER A 512 -1.78 -6.15 -27.45
C SER A 512 -1.34 -4.68 -27.50
N GLY A 513 -2.25 -3.74 -27.29
CA GLY A 513 -1.97 -2.30 -27.34
C GLY A 513 -1.24 -1.74 -26.11
N VAL A 514 -0.48 -0.68 -26.33
CA VAL A 514 -0.06 0.25 -25.27
C VAL A 514 -1.19 1.26 -25.09
N LEU A 515 -1.81 1.28 -23.91
CA LEU A 515 -2.99 2.10 -23.63
C LEU A 515 -2.62 3.47 -23.07
N ASP A 516 -1.51 3.55 -22.34
CA ASP A 516 -1.02 4.75 -21.70
C ASP A 516 0.48 4.61 -21.42
N TRP A 517 1.27 5.65 -21.67
CA TRP A 517 2.70 5.66 -21.35
C TRP A 517 3.08 7.02 -20.77
N ASP A 518 3.23 7.03 -19.45
CA ASP A 518 3.62 8.20 -18.69
C ASP A 518 5.12 8.11 -18.32
N LYS A 519 5.94 8.71 -19.18
CA LYS A 519 7.40 8.76 -19.02
C LYS A 519 7.83 9.55 -17.79
N GLY A 520 7.12 10.63 -17.44
CA GLY A 520 7.43 11.45 -16.26
C GLY A 520 7.13 10.72 -14.94
N ASN A 521 6.08 9.89 -14.95
CA ASN A 521 5.72 9.07 -13.81
C ASN A 521 6.37 7.68 -13.79
N TYR A 522 7.13 7.32 -14.82
CA TYR A 522 7.72 5.99 -14.96
C TYR A 522 6.65 4.90 -14.85
N THR A 523 5.56 5.09 -15.58
CA THR A 523 4.49 4.09 -15.64
C THR A 523 4.04 3.84 -17.07
N ILE A 524 3.57 2.62 -17.30
CA ILE A 524 2.97 2.23 -18.58
C ILE A 524 1.77 1.34 -18.32
N THR A 525 0.65 1.61 -18.98
CA THR A 525 -0.49 0.68 -19.06
C THR A 525 -0.47 -0.01 -20.41
N VAL A 526 -0.47 -1.35 -20.41
CA VAL A 526 -0.51 -2.16 -21.62
C VAL A 526 -1.58 -3.24 -21.51
N GLU A 527 -2.15 -3.63 -22.64
CA GLU A 527 -3.03 -4.78 -22.71
C GLU A 527 -2.27 -6.09 -22.45
N ALA A 528 -2.92 -7.02 -21.78
CA ALA A 528 -2.28 -8.22 -21.23
C ALA A 528 -1.84 -9.25 -22.29
N GLY A 529 -2.35 -9.15 -23.51
CA GLY A 529 -1.95 -9.98 -24.65
C GLY A 529 -0.65 -9.53 -25.31
N ILE A 530 -0.08 -8.37 -24.96
CA ILE A 530 1.19 -7.91 -25.51
C ILE A 530 2.32 -8.91 -25.21
N ALA A 531 3.21 -9.15 -26.18
CA ALA A 531 4.36 -10.02 -25.98
C ALA A 531 5.38 -9.33 -25.06
N ALA A 532 5.74 -9.99 -23.95
CA ALA A 532 6.61 -9.37 -22.94
C ALA A 532 8.00 -9.02 -23.48
N ARG A 533 8.56 -9.86 -24.35
CA ARG A 533 9.83 -9.59 -25.04
C ARG A 533 9.76 -8.35 -25.93
N SER A 534 8.67 -8.20 -26.71
CA SER A 534 8.49 -7.04 -27.58
C SER A 534 8.35 -5.76 -26.76
N LEU A 535 7.58 -5.81 -25.66
CA LEU A 535 7.45 -4.69 -24.73
C LEU A 535 8.81 -4.32 -24.09
N ALA A 536 9.60 -5.29 -23.65
CA ALA A 536 10.92 -5.04 -23.06
C ALA A 536 11.88 -4.35 -24.05
N LEU A 537 11.89 -4.78 -25.31
CA LEU A 537 12.69 -4.17 -26.37
C LEU A 537 12.24 -2.73 -26.68
N GLU A 538 10.93 -2.50 -26.76
CA GLU A 538 10.36 -1.16 -26.98
C GLU A 538 10.75 -0.21 -25.85
N LEU A 539 10.56 -0.63 -24.59
CA LEU A 539 10.96 0.16 -23.42
C LEU A 539 12.46 0.48 -23.44
N ALA A 540 13.31 -0.52 -23.68
CA ALA A 540 14.76 -0.34 -23.71
C ALA A 540 15.21 0.64 -24.82
N SER A 541 14.53 0.63 -25.98
CA SER A 541 14.81 1.57 -27.08
C SER A 541 14.56 3.03 -26.70
N GLN A 542 13.74 3.25 -25.67
CA GLN A 542 13.37 4.57 -25.14
C GLN A 542 14.06 4.88 -23.80
N GLY A 543 15.00 4.05 -23.35
CA GLY A 543 15.72 4.25 -22.08
C GLY A 543 14.92 3.89 -20.82
N PHE A 544 13.86 3.09 -20.95
CA PHE A 544 13.07 2.58 -19.83
C PHE A 544 13.22 1.08 -19.68
N HIS A 545 13.06 0.60 -18.44
CA HIS A 545 13.16 -0.82 -18.13
C HIS A 545 12.02 -1.29 -17.23
N ALA A 546 11.62 -2.55 -17.38
CA ALA A 546 10.71 -3.25 -16.49
C ALA A 546 11.27 -4.66 -16.23
N ARG A 547 10.92 -5.30 -15.11
CA ARG A 547 11.38 -6.65 -14.75
C ARG A 547 10.65 -7.73 -15.55
N LEU A 548 10.76 -7.69 -16.87
CA LEU A 548 10.13 -8.63 -17.79
C LEU A 548 11.05 -9.82 -18.08
N LEU A 549 10.47 -10.99 -18.32
CA LEU A 549 11.21 -12.19 -18.71
C LEU A 549 11.63 -12.09 -20.19
N ASP A 550 12.87 -12.47 -20.50
CA ASP A 550 13.42 -12.53 -21.86
C ASP A 550 12.85 -13.67 -22.75
N GLY A 551 11.72 -14.28 -22.34
CA GLY A 551 11.15 -15.48 -22.95
C GLY A 551 9.86 -15.28 -23.75
N ALA A 552 9.37 -16.36 -24.37
CA ALA A 552 8.11 -16.38 -25.11
C ALA A 552 6.89 -16.35 -24.18
N GLY A 553 5.96 -15.42 -24.43
CA GLY A 553 4.71 -15.31 -23.69
C GLY A 553 4.09 -13.92 -23.76
N THR A 554 2.78 -13.86 -23.54
CA THR A 554 2.10 -12.59 -23.29
C THR A 554 2.33 -12.15 -21.85
N LEU A 555 2.27 -10.83 -21.59
CA LEU A 555 2.42 -10.27 -20.25
C LEU A 555 1.41 -10.88 -19.27
N GLY A 556 0.13 -10.96 -19.65
CA GLY A 556 -0.93 -11.56 -18.86
C GLY A 556 -0.69 -13.04 -18.57
N GLY A 557 -0.19 -13.80 -19.54
CA GLY A 557 0.19 -15.20 -19.32
C GLY A 557 1.33 -15.35 -18.32
N ILE A 558 2.32 -14.45 -18.37
CA ILE A 558 3.44 -14.41 -17.41
C ILE A 558 2.93 -14.06 -16.02
N LEU A 559 2.08 -13.05 -15.87
CA LEU A 559 1.50 -12.67 -14.57
C LEU A 559 0.60 -13.76 -13.98
N ALA A 560 -0.27 -14.34 -14.80
CA ALA A 560 -1.22 -15.37 -14.38
C ALA A 560 -0.54 -16.70 -13.97
N THR A 561 0.64 -17.02 -14.50
CA THR A 561 1.33 -18.30 -14.23
C THR A 561 2.53 -18.17 -13.28
N LYS A 562 2.93 -16.93 -12.94
CA LYS A 562 4.00 -16.61 -11.98
C LYS A 562 5.32 -17.39 -12.15
N PRO A 563 5.90 -17.47 -13.37
CA PRO A 563 7.19 -18.10 -13.64
C PRO A 563 8.37 -17.16 -13.33
N TRP A 564 8.21 -16.19 -12.43
CA TRP A 564 9.14 -15.08 -12.26
C TRP A 564 9.43 -14.81 -10.79
N THR A 565 10.52 -14.08 -10.55
CA THR A 565 10.88 -13.50 -9.25
C THR A 565 10.96 -11.99 -9.40
N GLY A 566 10.25 -11.23 -8.56
CA GLY A 566 10.38 -9.77 -8.50
C GLY A 566 9.52 -8.91 -9.44
N LEU A 567 8.85 -9.47 -10.48
CA LEU A 567 7.89 -8.73 -11.31
C LEU A 567 6.65 -8.27 -10.51
N ARG A 568 6.30 -9.01 -9.44
CA ARG A 568 5.27 -8.63 -8.44
C ARG A 568 5.37 -7.19 -7.97
N ASP A 569 6.60 -6.71 -7.77
CA ASP A 569 6.84 -5.40 -7.18
C ASP A 569 6.54 -4.26 -8.17
N ASP A 570 6.56 -4.54 -9.47
CA ASP A 570 6.33 -3.56 -10.54
C ASP A 570 4.84 -3.44 -10.93
N VAL A 571 3.97 -4.35 -10.49
CA VAL A 571 2.52 -4.27 -10.78
C VAL A 571 1.87 -3.23 -9.86
N LEU A 572 1.36 -2.14 -10.44
CA LEU A 572 0.70 -1.05 -9.70
C LEU A 572 -0.83 -1.12 -9.77
N GLY A 573 -1.37 -1.68 -10.85
CA GLY A 573 -2.80 -1.80 -11.06
C GLY A 573 -3.11 -2.67 -12.27
N LEU A 574 -4.37 -3.08 -12.39
CA LEU A 574 -4.85 -3.89 -13.49
C LEU A 574 -6.35 -3.76 -13.68
N ARG A 575 -6.82 -4.22 -14.83
CA ARG A 575 -8.23 -4.41 -15.14
C ARG A 575 -8.53 -5.90 -15.26
N LEU A 576 -9.57 -6.36 -14.56
CA LEU A 576 -10.05 -7.75 -14.64
C LEU A 576 -11.42 -7.81 -15.29
N LEU A 577 -11.58 -8.78 -16.18
CA LEU A 577 -12.87 -9.29 -16.62
C LEU A 577 -13.22 -10.51 -15.76
N LEU A 578 -14.28 -10.39 -14.97
CA LEU A 578 -14.74 -11.40 -14.03
C LEU A 578 -15.57 -12.49 -14.75
N ALA A 579 -15.83 -13.59 -14.05
CA ALA A 579 -16.52 -14.76 -14.62
C ALA A 579 -17.99 -14.51 -15.03
N ASP A 580 -18.59 -13.42 -14.53
CA ASP A 580 -19.92 -12.93 -14.90
C ASP A 580 -19.90 -11.97 -16.12
N GLY A 581 -18.71 -11.58 -16.58
CA GLY A 581 -18.50 -10.64 -17.68
C GLY A 581 -18.53 -9.16 -17.25
N GLU A 582 -18.56 -8.89 -15.94
CA GLU A 582 -18.31 -7.57 -15.37
C GLU A 582 -16.82 -7.24 -15.38
N ILE A 583 -16.51 -5.93 -15.40
CA ILE A 583 -15.13 -5.44 -15.44
C ILE A 583 -14.85 -4.63 -14.18
N VAL A 584 -13.68 -4.85 -13.58
CA VAL A 584 -13.20 -4.10 -12.42
C VAL A 584 -11.82 -3.53 -12.68
N ASP A 585 -11.66 -2.22 -12.44
CA ASP A 585 -10.36 -1.54 -12.38
C ASP A 585 -9.86 -1.55 -10.93
N LEU A 586 -8.61 -1.94 -10.72
CA LEU A 586 -8.04 -2.17 -9.38
C LEU A 586 -6.60 -1.63 -9.33
N GLY A 587 -6.20 -1.08 -8.18
CA GLY A 587 -4.89 -0.44 -8.00
C GLY A 587 -4.86 0.99 -8.54
N GLY A 588 -3.75 1.41 -9.13
CA GLY A 588 -3.62 2.76 -9.71
C GLY A 588 -2.31 2.96 -10.49
N LYS A 589 -2.04 4.23 -10.83
CA LYS A 589 -0.80 4.65 -11.51
C LYS A 589 0.27 5.16 -10.54
N VAL A 590 -0.10 5.40 -9.29
CA VAL A 590 0.80 5.90 -8.26
C VAL A 590 1.45 4.74 -7.50
N VAL A 591 2.72 4.93 -7.09
CA VAL A 591 3.48 3.89 -6.37
C VAL A 591 2.93 3.66 -4.97
N LYS A 592 2.58 4.74 -4.27
CA LYS A 592 1.93 4.68 -2.96
C LYS A 592 0.41 4.64 -3.13
N ASN A 593 -0.17 3.49 -2.81
CA ASN A 593 -1.61 3.31 -2.80
C ASN A 593 -1.98 2.22 -1.80
N VAL A 594 -2.73 2.61 -0.76
CA VAL A 594 -3.25 1.69 0.26
C VAL A 594 -4.78 1.71 0.33
N ALA A 595 -5.42 2.18 -0.75
CA ALA A 595 -6.87 2.32 -0.82
C ALA A 595 -7.58 1.02 -1.22
N GLY A 596 -7.80 0.14 -0.24
CA GLY A 596 -8.50 -1.14 -0.39
C GLY A 596 -7.54 -2.34 -0.39
N TYR A 597 -8.06 -3.51 -0.73
CA TYR A 597 -7.25 -4.74 -0.75
C TYR A 597 -6.36 -4.82 -2.00
N ASP A 598 -5.15 -5.38 -1.85
CA ASP A 598 -4.17 -5.56 -2.93
C ASP A 598 -4.54 -6.73 -3.87
N ILE A 599 -5.70 -6.62 -4.50
CA ILE A 599 -6.17 -7.56 -5.52
C ILE A 599 -5.22 -7.62 -6.73
N PRO A 600 -4.57 -6.52 -7.19
CA PRO A 600 -3.60 -6.59 -8.28
C PRO A 600 -2.51 -7.64 -8.05
N ARG A 601 -2.02 -7.79 -6.81
CA ARG A 601 -1.05 -8.85 -6.47
C ARG A 601 -1.72 -10.20 -6.21
N LEU A 602 -2.91 -10.23 -5.60
CA LEU A 602 -3.66 -11.47 -5.37
C LEU A 602 -3.81 -12.31 -6.64
N VAL A 603 -4.16 -11.68 -7.77
CA VAL A 603 -4.43 -12.42 -9.01
C VAL A 603 -3.18 -12.99 -9.69
N LEU A 604 -1.99 -12.58 -9.27
CA LEU A 604 -0.74 -13.11 -9.79
C LEU A 604 -0.61 -14.58 -9.41
N GLY A 605 -0.28 -15.42 -10.40
CA GLY A 605 -0.25 -16.88 -10.21
C GLY A 605 -1.62 -17.54 -10.12
N SER A 606 -2.74 -16.82 -10.28
CA SER A 606 -4.09 -17.41 -10.21
C SER A 606 -4.45 -18.31 -11.39
N TRP A 607 -3.61 -18.37 -12.42
CA TRP A 607 -3.89 -19.05 -13.69
C TRP A 607 -5.18 -18.59 -14.35
N GLY A 608 -5.61 -17.34 -14.15
CA GLY A 608 -6.87 -16.82 -14.72
C GLY A 608 -8.14 -17.32 -14.04
N THR A 609 -8.01 -18.01 -12.91
CA THR A 609 -9.16 -18.56 -12.16
C THR A 609 -9.94 -17.49 -11.42
N LEU A 610 -9.33 -16.34 -11.09
CA LEU A 610 -10.01 -15.23 -10.42
C LEU A 610 -10.55 -14.17 -11.41
N GLY A 611 -10.23 -14.30 -12.69
CA GLY A 611 -10.56 -13.30 -13.70
C GLY A 611 -9.54 -13.27 -14.83
N ILE A 612 -9.93 -12.67 -15.95
CA ILE A 612 -9.06 -12.46 -17.10
C ILE A 612 -8.41 -11.09 -16.97
N ILE A 613 -7.08 -11.06 -16.88
CA ILE A 613 -6.31 -9.81 -16.90
C ILE A 613 -6.46 -9.20 -18.30
N MET A 614 -7.08 -8.02 -18.38
CA MET A 614 -7.31 -7.30 -19.64
C MET A 614 -6.14 -6.37 -19.95
N ASP A 615 -5.75 -5.56 -18.97
CA ASP A 615 -4.63 -4.63 -19.03
C ASP A 615 -3.95 -4.49 -17.66
N VAL A 616 -2.70 -4.05 -17.67
CA VAL A 616 -1.83 -3.95 -16.49
C VAL A 616 -1.07 -2.65 -16.54
N THR A 617 -1.03 -1.96 -15.40
CA THR A 617 -0.17 -0.79 -15.16
C THR A 617 1.10 -1.24 -14.46
N LEU A 618 2.24 -1.00 -15.11
CA LEU A 618 3.57 -1.34 -14.60
C LEU A 618 4.36 -0.09 -14.21
N ARG A 619 5.10 -0.20 -13.12
CA ARG A 619 6.22 0.68 -12.78
C ARG A 619 7.39 0.42 -13.74
N LEU A 620 8.02 1.50 -14.18
CA LEU A 620 9.24 1.50 -14.99
C LEU A 620 10.45 1.94 -14.17
N HIS A 621 11.63 1.66 -14.69
CA HIS A 621 12.93 1.97 -14.09
C HIS A 621 13.83 2.68 -15.10
N SER A 622 14.64 3.64 -14.63
CA SER A 622 15.62 4.36 -15.46
C SER A 622 16.86 3.53 -15.80
N LEU A 623 17.12 2.46 -15.04
CA LEU A 623 18.26 1.57 -15.23
C LEU A 623 17.80 0.12 -15.42
N PRO A 624 18.56 -0.69 -16.18
CA PRO A 624 18.32 -2.11 -16.30
C PRO A 624 18.22 -2.76 -14.93
N GLN A 625 17.15 -3.51 -14.70
CA GLN A 625 16.95 -4.27 -13.48
C GLN A 625 17.66 -5.61 -13.56
N ALA A 626 17.98 -6.22 -12.41
CA ALA A 626 18.51 -7.58 -12.39
C ALA A 626 17.59 -8.53 -13.18
N ALA A 627 18.20 -9.39 -14.01
CA ALA A 627 17.45 -10.29 -14.87
C ALA A 627 16.50 -11.18 -14.05
N VAL A 628 15.22 -11.16 -14.40
CA VAL A 628 14.22 -12.04 -13.79
C VAL A 628 14.51 -13.47 -14.23
N ARG A 629 14.76 -14.36 -13.27
CA ARG A 629 14.93 -15.78 -13.58
C ARG A 629 13.57 -16.40 -13.87
N ALA A 630 13.45 -17.02 -15.04
CA ALA A 630 12.30 -17.84 -15.36
C ALA A 630 12.33 -19.10 -14.47
N SER A 631 11.26 -19.33 -13.72
CA SER A 631 10.97 -20.62 -13.09
C SER A 631 9.97 -21.40 -13.95
N ALA A 632 9.99 -22.73 -13.84
CA ALA A 632 8.95 -23.54 -14.45
C ALA A 632 7.60 -23.15 -13.81
N PRO A 633 6.54 -22.89 -14.60
CA PRO A 633 5.24 -22.63 -14.03
C PRO A 633 4.79 -23.84 -13.22
N ARG A 634 4.28 -23.59 -12.00
CA ARG A 634 3.83 -24.64 -11.09
C ARG A 634 2.30 -24.61 -11.04
N PRO A 635 1.60 -25.52 -11.74
CA PRO A 635 0.18 -25.74 -11.49
C PRO A 635 -0.04 -26.00 -10.00
N PHE A 636 -1.17 -25.55 -9.48
CA PHE A 636 -1.48 -25.64 -8.06
C PHE A 636 -2.71 -26.51 -7.85
N ARG A 637 -2.84 -27.04 -6.63
CA ARG A 637 -4.07 -27.62 -6.13
C ARG A 637 -4.65 -26.66 -5.11
N ALA A 638 -5.89 -26.24 -5.31
CA ALA A 638 -6.50 -25.22 -4.47
C ALA A 638 -6.60 -25.64 -3.00
N GLY A 639 -5.92 -24.91 -2.12
CA GLY A 639 -6.09 -24.98 -0.68
C GLY A 639 -7.41 -24.34 -0.20
N PRO A 640 -7.77 -24.47 1.09
CA PRO A 640 -9.02 -23.94 1.64
C PRO A 640 -9.23 -22.44 1.38
N TRP A 641 -8.22 -21.62 1.67
CA TRP A 641 -8.28 -20.17 1.45
C TRP A 641 -8.35 -19.79 -0.03
N GLN A 642 -7.69 -20.54 -0.91
CA GLN A 642 -7.80 -20.33 -2.36
C GLN A 642 -9.23 -20.61 -2.85
N LYS A 643 -9.90 -21.62 -2.28
CA LYS A 643 -11.31 -21.93 -2.58
C LYS A 643 -12.26 -20.82 -2.11
N GLN A 644 -12.02 -20.26 -0.92
CA GLN A 644 -12.82 -19.13 -0.41
C GLN A 644 -12.63 -17.87 -1.26
N VAL A 645 -11.39 -17.54 -1.63
CA VAL A 645 -11.11 -16.45 -2.58
C VAL A 645 -11.82 -16.72 -3.91
N LYS A 646 -11.69 -17.92 -4.47
CA LYS A 646 -12.35 -18.29 -5.72
C LYS A 646 -13.87 -18.10 -5.65
N ALA A 647 -14.50 -18.46 -4.54
CA ALA A 647 -15.94 -18.27 -4.35
C ALA A 647 -16.38 -16.79 -4.37
N ALA A 648 -15.53 -15.86 -3.91
CA ALA A 648 -15.79 -14.42 -3.97
C ALA A 648 -15.70 -13.85 -5.41
N PHE A 649 -14.82 -14.40 -6.25
CA PHE A 649 -14.62 -13.94 -7.63
C PHE A 649 -15.51 -14.66 -8.66
N ASP A 650 -15.74 -15.96 -8.46
CA ASP A 650 -16.40 -16.85 -9.40
C ASP A 650 -17.11 -17.99 -8.64
N PRO A 651 -18.28 -17.71 -8.04
CA PRO A 651 -19.02 -18.66 -7.21
C PRO A 651 -19.54 -19.87 -8.00
N ARG A 652 -19.61 -19.78 -9.34
CA ARG A 652 -20.03 -20.87 -10.22
C ARG A 652 -18.85 -21.66 -10.79
N ASN A 653 -17.63 -21.32 -10.40
CA ASN A 653 -16.39 -21.96 -10.86
C ASN A 653 -16.33 -22.09 -12.39
N LEU A 654 -16.61 -21.03 -13.13
CA LEU A 654 -16.63 -21.05 -14.59
C LEU A 654 -15.23 -20.85 -15.21
N LEU A 655 -14.37 -20.02 -14.62
CA LEU A 655 -13.04 -19.74 -15.14
C LEU A 655 -12.02 -20.77 -14.65
N ASN A 656 -11.47 -21.54 -15.60
CA ASN A 656 -10.46 -22.57 -15.38
C ASN A 656 -10.79 -23.54 -14.22
N PRO A 657 -11.98 -24.20 -14.24
CA PRO A 657 -12.51 -24.95 -13.09
C PRO A 657 -11.66 -26.09 -12.58
N TRP A 658 -10.84 -26.70 -13.43
CA TRP A 658 -10.08 -27.91 -13.11
C TRP A 658 -9.00 -27.68 -12.05
N PHE A 659 -8.60 -26.44 -11.76
CA PHE A 659 -7.74 -26.12 -10.62
C PHE A 659 -8.44 -26.30 -9.26
N PHE A 660 -9.77 -26.40 -9.26
CA PHE A 660 -10.62 -26.42 -8.07
C PHE A 660 -11.52 -27.68 -7.96
N GLY A 661 -11.40 -28.63 -8.88
CA GLY A 661 -12.14 -29.90 -8.85
C GLY A 661 -11.67 -30.86 -7.74
N GLU A 662 -12.52 -31.83 -7.39
CA GLU A 662 -12.09 -32.96 -6.55
C GLU A 662 -11.13 -33.89 -7.32
N PRO A 663 -10.18 -34.57 -6.65
CA PRO A 663 -9.32 -35.54 -7.32
C PRO A 663 -10.18 -36.64 -7.96
N SER A 664 -9.91 -36.93 -9.23
CA SER A 664 -10.37 -38.16 -9.89
C SER A 664 -9.76 -39.40 -9.24
#